data_AF-S9R7C4-F1
#
_entry.id   AF-S9R7C4-F1
#
_cell.length_a   1.000
_cell.length_b   1.000
_cell.length_c   1.000
_cell.angle_alpha   90.00
_cell.angle_beta   90.00
_cell.angle_gamma   90.00
#
_symmetry.space_group_name_H-M   'P 1'
#
loop_
_entity.id
_entity.type
_entity.pdbx_description
1 polymer ?
#
loop_
_entity_poly.entity_id
_entity_poly.type
_entity_poly.pdbx_seq_one_letter_code
_entity_poly.pdbx_strand_id
1 'polypeptide(L)'
;MVTKRITFRSKDKEVRKTNDSSILSKASVEKCCYPGFNKEHSYYKPFITKTPRRSPSVNRGYWTRCIAIRYAVQKFVEKKGGKPKAIVNLGAGYDPLALQLLNSYNGQSAEDIVFYDVDYPESIENRVNMIMSDDFLQGIIYKNDSEIEVHTEIHTKNYHTVGCNLKELDLLHKKLEECGLDYNNTSILFISEVAAVYMPVSASNSLVKWMSQFPDAHSCFLEQIAPAGFSHPFAKVMVKHFNEWGSPLHGLAVYHSLEALKCRWAKLGWEHVEVFDVCTFWNFLLSEKYRIECEQTEPFDEWEEFYFFLQHYSIQHASSSMSQMYNMVEHPNPYMQYYRYQINGNEISPVHCRTQLSKKRMKLTTVATEIKEALPTCRSAAIGVSESGILFQGGLSPSGRSDSAFLITEKQNVKDISSSEVRPRVSHAIIPVNNGDYMLIGGRESPNKALDSCYLYSNGYWKQEASLPYPAFRVSTTKLNYENKAYVLLQAGKPHGGWLIWSEQAKQWSQVRCSEPALSKSWGSCIHYSSELQCGILMGGMDKQNHPIEDVWEWKLEKQKDHFELGFSPWNLREDLKVLLARVNSNLVTFKNNSTKPVIIGGAGLFKTMRWEEEAFVINMVDRQIENVCLEESVSRQVLVSCQCCSFGNLLYVFGGGCVCFSFGSFINENVHCFEISEQ
;
A
#
# COMPACT_ATOMS: atom_id res chain seq x y z
N MET A 1 32.05 -18.71 -26.50
CA MET A 1 30.59 -18.93 -26.40
C MET A 1 30.15 -19.74 -25.18
N VAL A 2 30.93 -20.72 -24.71
CA VAL A 2 30.55 -21.62 -23.59
C VAL A 2 30.40 -20.90 -22.24
N THR A 3 31.28 -19.97 -21.89
CA THR A 3 31.22 -19.20 -20.64
C THR A 3 29.99 -18.28 -20.54
N LYS A 4 29.60 -17.60 -21.63
CA LYS A 4 28.34 -16.81 -21.67
C LYS A 4 27.12 -17.71 -21.46
N ARG A 5 27.06 -18.88 -22.12
CA ARG A 5 25.92 -19.83 -22.04
C ARG A 5 25.74 -20.40 -20.62
N ILE A 6 26.83 -20.68 -19.91
CA ILE A 6 26.82 -21.13 -18.51
C ILE A 6 26.33 -20.01 -17.58
N THR A 7 26.78 -18.76 -17.76
CA THR A 7 26.30 -17.62 -16.97
C THR A 7 24.81 -17.32 -17.18
N PHE A 8 24.27 -17.53 -18.39
CA PHE A 8 22.83 -17.37 -18.65
C PHE A 8 21.99 -18.47 -17.96
N ARG A 9 22.39 -19.75 -18.07
CA ARG A 9 21.73 -20.86 -17.36
C ARG A 9 21.75 -20.69 -15.83
N SER A 10 22.83 -20.13 -15.28
CA SER A 10 22.93 -19.83 -13.85
C SER A 10 21.96 -18.73 -13.40
N LYS A 11 21.69 -17.72 -14.24
CA LYS A 11 20.75 -16.63 -13.93
C LYS A 11 19.30 -17.08 -14.06
N ASP A 12 18.99 -17.89 -15.07
CA ASP A 12 17.64 -18.48 -15.23
C ASP A 12 17.29 -19.38 -14.01
N LYS A 13 18.29 -20.02 -13.38
CA LYS A 13 18.11 -20.76 -12.12
C LYS A 13 17.70 -19.87 -10.92
N GLU A 14 18.23 -18.66 -10.81
CA GLU A 14 17.87 -17.73 -9.72
C GLU A 14 16.49 -17.13 -9.93
N VAL A 15 16.10 -16.83 -11.17
CA VAL A 15 14.71 -16.43 -11.50
C VAL A 15 13.73 -17.53 -11.10
N ARG A 16 14.04 -18.81 -11.30
CA ARG A 16 13.17 -19.91 -10.85
C ARG A 16 12.95 -19.95 -9.33
N LYS A 17 13.87 -19.42 -8.50
CA LYS A 17 13.65 -19.33 -7.04
C LYS A 17 12.58 -18.31 -6.64
N THR A 18 12.30 -17.32 -7.50
CA THR A 18 11.22 -16.36 -7.22
C THR A 18 9.85 -17.04 -7.24
N ASN A 19 9.70 -18.12 -8.02
CA ASN A 19 8.51 -18.95 -8.03
C ASN A 19 8.23 -19.55 -6.65
N ASP A 20 9.19 -20.25 -6.04
CA ASP A 20 9.02 -20.86 -4.71
C ASP A 20 8.59 -19.83 -3.65
N SER A 21 9.18 -18.63 -3.68
CA SER A 21 8.83 -17.55 -2.75
C SER A 21 7.40 -17.03 -2.95
N SER A 22 7.00 -16.88 -4.21
CA SER A 22 5.65 -16.44 -4.60
C SER A 22 4.60 -17.47 -4.20
N ILE A 23 4.81 -18.74 -4.55
CA ILE A 23 3.90 -19.84 -4.27
C ILE A 23 3.76 -20.08 -2.77
N LEU A 24 4.85 -20.00 -2.00
CA LEU A 24 4.78 -20.06 -0.53
C LEU A 24 3.94 -18.93 0.07
N SER A 25 3.94 -17.75 -0.55
CA SER A 25 3.14 -16.61 -0.10
C SER A 25 1.66 -16.78 -0.47
N LYS A 26 1.35 -17.25 -1.69
CA LYS A 26 -0.02 -17.62 -2.09
C LYS A 26 -0.60 -18.77 -1.24
N ALA A 27 0.22 -19.75 -0.89
CA ALA A 27 -0.16 -20.82 0.04
C ALA A 27 -0.44 -20.30 1.47
N SER A 28 0.28 -19.26 1.91
CA SER A 28 0.02 -18.61 3.20
C SER A 28 -1.34 -17.91 3.20
N VAL A 29 -1.71 -17.28 2.08
CA VAL A 29 -3.05 -16.69 1.86
C VAL A 29 -4.14 -17.77 1.95
N GLU A 30 -3.97 -18.88 1.23
CA GLU A 30 -4.93 -20.00 1.26
C GLU A 30 -5.08 -20.57 2.67
N LYS A 31 -3.96 -20.85 3.36
CA LYS A 31 -3.96 -21.37 4.73
C LYS A 31 -4.61 -20.41 5.73
N CYS A 32 -4.47 -19.11 5.53
CA CYS A 32 -5.13 -18.09 6.34
C CYS A 32 -6.62 -17.92 6.00
N CYS A 33 -7.16 -18.69 5.04
CA CYS A 33 -8.57 -18.67 4.66
C CYS A 33 -9.07 -17.31 4.16
N TYR A 34 -8.20 -16.56 3.46
CA TYR A 34 -8.62 -15.30 2.82
C TYR A 34 -9.79 -15.53 1.84
N PRO A 35 -10.70 -14.55 1.70
CA PRO A 35 -11.88 -14.68 0.85
C PRO A 35 -11.52 -14.97 -0.62
N GLY A 36 -12.34 -15.81 -1.26
CA GLY A 36 -12.10 -16.31 -2.61
C GLY A 36 -11.16 -17.52 -2.71
N PHE A 37 -10.61 -18.03 -1.60
CA PHE A 37 -9.84 -19.28 -1.58
C PHE A 37 -10.68 -20.42 -1.00
N ASN A 38 -10.48 -21.64 -1.51
CA ASN A 38 -11.20 -22.82 -1.08
C ASN A 38 -10.74 -23.23 0.33
N LYS A 39 -11.70 -23.59 1.20
CA LYS A 39 -11.44 -24.01 2.59
C LYS A 39 -11.33 -25.52 2.76
N GLU A 40 -11.85 -26.29 1.82
CA GLU A 40 -11.94 -27.75 1.89
C GLU A 40 -10.68 -28.43 1.36
N HIS A 41 -10.15 -27.93 0.24
CA HIS A 41 -8.98 -28.51 -0.41
C HIS A 41 -7.94 -27.41 -0.71
N SER A 42 -6.67 -27.72 -0.43
CA SER A 42 -5.56 -26.82 -0.70
C SER A 42 -4.99 -27.08 -2.08
N TYR A 43 -5.02 -26.07 -2.95
CA TYR A 43 -4.42 -26.15 -4.27
C TYR A 43 -2.91 -25.89 -4.24
N TYR A 44 -2.42 -25.20 -3.22
CA TYR A 44 -1.01 -24.81 -3.14
C TYR A 44 -0.13 -25.80 -2.39
N LYS A 45 -0.71 -26.66 -1.53
CA LYS A 45 0.03 -27.61 -0.71
C LYS A 45 0.98 -28.52 -1.51
N PRO A 46 0.62 -29.06 -2.69
CA PRO A 46 1.52 -29.91 -3.48
C PRO A 46 2.77 -29.17 -3.99
N PHE A 47 2.70 -27.85 -4.09
CA PHE A 47 3.76 -27.01 -4.66
C PHE A 47 4.70 -26.38 -3.63
N ILE A 48 4.56 -26.72 -2.34
CA ILE A 48 5.39 -26.17 -1.27
C ILE A 48 6.00 -27.27 -0.41
N THR A 49 7.23 -27.02 0.07
CA THR A 49 7.93 -27.89 1.02
C THR A 49 7.95 -27.33 2.44
N LYS A 50 7.64 -26.04 2.59
CA LYS A 50 7.72 -25.30 3.86
C LYS A 50 6.32 -24.99 4.39
N THR A 51 6.20 -24.89 5.71
CA THR A 51 4.98 -24.38 6.33
C THR A 51 4.65 -22.98 5.79
N PRO A 52 3.47 -22.77 5.20
CA PRO A 52 3.13 -21.48 4.63
C PRO A 52 2.78 -20.51 5.75
N ARG A 53 3.66 -19.54 5.99
CA ARG A 53 3.41 -18.41 6.89
C ARG A 53 4.13 -17.16 6.39
N ARG A 54 3.39 -16.05 6.39
CA ARG A 54 3.85 -14.70 6.10
C ARG A 54 3.25 -13.72 7.10
N SER A 55 3.73 -12.48 7.09
CA SER A 55 3.09 -11.40 7.84
C SER A 55 1.73 -11.04 7.23
N PRO A 56 0.79 -10.47 8.02
CA PRO A 56 -0.50 -10.02 7.51
C PRO A 56 -0.40 -9.07 6.30
N SER A 57 0.59 -8.16 6.29
CA SER A 57 0.84 -7.26 5.14
C SER A 57 1.22 -8.03 3.87
N VAL A 58 2.09 -9.03 3.98
CA VAL A 58 2.47 -9.87 2.83
C VAL A 58 1.30 -10.72 2.35
N ASN A 59 0.56 -11.36 3.28
CA ASN A 59 -0.65 -12.11 2.93
C ASN A 59 -1.67 -11.24 2.19
N ARG A 60 -2.00 -10.05 2.73
CA ARG A 60 -2.96 -9.14 2.11
C ARG A 60 -2.53 -8.65 0.72
N GLY A 61 -1.24 -8.36 0.52
CA GLY A 61 -0.73 -7.99 -0.80
C GLY A 61 -0.78 -9.13 -1.81
N TYR A 62 -0.39 -10.35 -1.42
CA TYR A 62 -0.50 -11.53 -2.29
C TYR A 62 -1.97 -11.92 -2.58
N TRP A 63 -2.85 -11.79 -1.59
CA TRP A 63 -4.29 -11.95 -1.79
C TRP A 63 -4.80 -10.97 -2.84
N THR A 64 -4.47 -9.67 -2.70
CA THR A 64 -4.89 -8.63 -3.64
C THR A 64 -4.41 -8.92 -5.06
N ARG A 65 -3.16 -9.42 -5.23
CA ARG A 65 -2.63 -9.86 -6.53
C ARG A 65 -3.46 -10.99 -7.14
N CYS A 66 -3.74 -12.05 -6.37
CA CYS A 66 -4.53 -13.17 -6.86
C CYS A 66 -5.94 -12.74 -7.28
N ILE A 67 -6.60 -11.89 -6.48
CA ILE A 67 -7.94 -11.40 -6.81
C ILE A 67 -7.92 -10.46 -8.03
N ALA A 68 -6.87 -9.64 -8.22
CA ALA A 68 -6.72 -8.80 -9.40
C ALA A 68 -6.59 -9.62 -10.70
N ILE A 69 -5.78 -10.69 -10.71
CA ILE A 69 -5.67 -11.58 -11.87
C ILE A 69 -6.99 -12.31 -12.14
N ARG A 70 -7.66 -12.80 -11.08
CA ARG A 70 -8.97 -13.44 -11.22
C ARG A 70 -10.04 -12.49 -11.74
N TYR A 71 -10.00 -11.22 -11.35
CA TYR A 71 -10.89 -10.19 -11.88
C TYR A 71 -10.68 -9.99 -13.39
N ALA A 72 -9.42 -9.95 -13.87
CA ALA A 72 -9.13 -9.88 -15.30
C ALA A 72 -9.61 -11.12 -16.07
N VAL A 73 -9.39 -12.32 -15.50
CA VAL A 73 -9.92 -13.57 -16.07
C VAL A 73 -11.44 -13.53 -16.14
N GLN A 74 -12.11 -13.12 -15.06
CA GLN A 74 -13.57 -13.03 -15.03
C GLN A 74 -14.10 -12.09 -16.12
N LYS A 75 -13.52 -10.89 -16.25
CA LYS A 75 -13.90 -9.93 -17.30
C LYS A 75 -13.76 -10.50 -18.71
N PHE A 76 -12.67 -11.22 -18.96
CA PHE A 76 -12.46 -11.90 -20.22
C PHE A 76 -13.46 -13.04 -20.46
N VAL A 77 -13.76 -13.85 -19.44
CA VAL A 77 -14.75 -14.94 -19.53
C VAL A 77 -16.17 -14.41 -19.72
N GLU A 78 -16.51 -13.26 -19.15
CA GLU A 78 -17.82 -12.61 -19.32
C GLU A 78 -17.97 -11.90 -20.68
N LYS A 79 -16.86 -11.60 -21.38
CA LYS A 79 -16.88 -11.01 -22.72
C LYS A 79 -17.73 -11.86 -23.66
N LYS A 80 -18.75 -11.25 -24.29
CA LYS A 80 -19.60 -11.89 -25.30
C LYS A 80 -18.87 -11.90 -26.65
N GLY A 81 -19.06 -12.96 -27.45
CA GLY A 81 -18.42 -13.06 -28.76
C GLY A 81 -18.56 -14.42 -29.46
N GLY A 82 -19.02 -15.46 -28.76
CA GLY A 82 -19.32 -16.78 -29.36
C GLY A 82 -18.10 -17.56 -29.85
N LYS A 83 -16.89 -17.02 -29.69
CA LYS A 83 -15.63 -17.70 -30.01
C LYS A 83 -15.17 -18.58 -28.84
N PRO A 84 -14.46 -19.68 -29.13
CA PRO A 84 -13.65 -20.38 -28.12
C PRO A 84 -12.70 -19.41 -27.43
N LYS A 85 -12.41 -19.68 -26.16
CA LYS A 85 -11.53 -18.86 -25.33
C LYS A 85 -10.28 -19.64 -24.94
N ALA A 86 -9.14 -18.98 -25.01
CA ALA A 86 -7.89 -19.49 -24.48
C ALA A 86 -7.34 -18.56 -23.41
N ILE A 87 -6.87 -19.13 -22.30
CA ILE A 87 -6.15 -18.39 -21.27
C ILE A 87 -4.73 -18.93 -21.23
N VAL A 88 -3.77 -18.09 -21.63
CA VAL A 88 -2.34 -18.42 -21.71
C VAL A 88 -1.61 -17.73 -20.57
N ASN A 89 -1.20 -18.48 -19.56
CA ASN A 89 -0.45 -18.00 -18.41
C ASN A 89 1.07 -18.09 -18.70
N LEU A 90 1.68 -16.94 -18.97
CA LEU A 90 3.08 -16.79 -19.36
C LEU A 90 3.98 -16.65 -18.12
N GLY A 91 4.88 -17.61 -17.94
CA GLY A 91 5.65 -17.74 -16.71
C GLY A 91 4.78 -18.20 -15.54
N ALA A 92 3.97 -19.23 -15.81
CA ALA A 92 2.96 -19.74 -14.88
C ALA A 92 3.54 -20.24 -13.55
N GLY A 93 4.83 -20.60 -13.52
CA GLY A 93 5.47 -21.20 -12.35
C GLY A 93 4.65 -22.39 -11.84
N TYR A 94 4.36 -22.39 -10.53
CA TYR A 94 3.46 -23.38 -9.93
C TYR A 94 2.07 -22.81 -9.55
N ASP A 95 1.61 -21.75 -10.22
CA ASP A 95 0.30 -21.15 -9.95
C ASP A 95 -0.84 -22.10 -10.36
N PRO A 96 -1.71 -22.57 -9.45
CA PRO A 96 -2.80 -23.49 -9.75
C PRO A 96 -4.06 -22.83 -10.32
N LEU A 97 -4.01 -21.56 -10.77
CA LEU A 97 -5.18 -20.83 -11.28
C LEU A 97 -6.02 -21.63 -12.30
N ALA A 98 -5.37 -22.25 -13.29
CA ALA A 98 -6.08 -23.08 -14.28
C ALA A 98 -6.83 -24.24 -13.61
N LEU A 99 -6.18 -24.98 -12.70
CA LEU A 99 -6.78 -26.11 -11.96
C LEU A 99 -7.96 -25.65 -11.08
N GLN A 100 -7.84 -24.49 -10.44
CA GLN A 100 -8.90 -23.89 -9.63
C GLN A 100 -10.14 -23.57 -10.48
N LEU A 101 -9.92 -22.99 -11.67
CA LEU A 101 -10.99 -22.62 -12.59
C LEU A 101 -11.65 -23.88 -13.19
N LEU A 102 -10.85 -24.84 -13.66
CA LEU A 102 -11.33 -26.12 -14.19
C LEU A 102 -12.22 -26.86 -13.18
N ASN A 103 -11.81 -26.90 -11.92
CA ASN A 103 -12.61 -27.54 -10.88
C ASN A 103 -13.90 -26.77 -10.54
N SER A 104 -13.90 -25.44 -10.69
CA SER A 104 -15.03 -24.57 -10.35
C SER A 104 -16.14 -24.55 -11.41
N TYR A 105 -15.81 -24.72 -12.70
CA TYR A 105 -16.78 -24.60 -13.81
C TYR A 105 -17.64 -25.86 -14.07
N ASN A 106 -17.83 -26.73 -13.08
CA ASN A 106 -18.60 -27.98 -13.26
C ASN A 106 -20.06 -27.72 -13.66
N GLY A 107 -20.38 -28.00 -14.93
CA GLY A 107 -21.74 -28.09 -15.47
C GLY A 107 -22.22 -26.92 -16.33
N GLN A 108 -21.48 -25.80 -16.41
CA GLN A 108 -21.79 -24.70 -17.33
C GLN A 108 -20.51 -24.10 -17.92
N SER A 109 -20.31 -24.25 -19.23
CA SER A 109 -19.32 -23.55 -20.09
C SER A 109 -17.81 -23.85 -19.98
N ALA A 110 -17.36 -24.81 -19.15
CA ALA A 110 -15.93 -25.17 -19.08
C ALA A 110 -15.36 -25.74 -20.40
N GLU A 111 -16.22 -26.27 -21.27
CA GLU A 111 -15.79 -26.85 -22.56
C GLU A 111 -15.35 -25.80 -23.58
N ASP A 112 -15.71 -24.53 -23.38
CA ASP A 112 -15.40 -23.45 -24.32
C ASP A 112 -14.11 -22.69 -23.95
N ILE A 113 -13.44 -23.09 -22.86
CA ILE A 113 -12.23 -22.43 -22.36
C ILE A 113 -11.07 -23.43 -22.25
N VAL A 114 -9.98 -23.15 -22.94
CA VAL A 114 -8.74 -23.93 -22.90
C VAL A 114 -7.67 -23.15 -22.14
N PHE A 115 -6.99 -23.81 -21.22
CA PHE A 115 -5.95 -23.21 -20.38
C PHE A 115 -4.56 -23.69 -20.81
N TYR A 116 -3.61 -22.76 -20.92
CA TYR A 116 -2.22 -23.03 -21.26
C TYR A 116 -1.30 -22.44 -20.19
N ASP A 117 -0.63 -23.26 -19.40
CA ASP A 117 0.42 -22.83 -18.47
C ASP A 117 1.79 -22.95 -19.14
N VAL A 118 2.46 -21.82 -19.39
CA VAL A 118 3.75 -21.76 -20.08
C VAL A 118 4.85 -21.36 -19.11
N ASP A 119 5.93 -22.12 -19.03
CA ASP A 119 7.14 -21.76 -18.27
C ASP A 119 8.37 -22.46 -18.88
N TYR A 120 9.56 -22.28 -18.30
CA TYR A 120 10.74 -23.04 -18.70
C TYR A 120 10.47 -24.55 -18.64
N PRO A 121 11.03 -25.36 -19.57
CA PRO A 121 10.81 -26.80 -19.59
C PRO A 121 11.02 -27.48 -18.23
N GLU A 122 12.07 -27.11 -17.50
CA GLU A 122 12.35 -27.71 -16.19
C GLU A 122 11.34 -27.29 -15.11
N SER A 123 10.77 -26.07 -15.21
CA SER A 123 9.69 -25.64 -14.30
C SER A 123 8.42 -26.44 -14.57
N ILE A 124 8.09 -26.65 -15.85
CA ILE A 124 6.90 -27.41 -16.26
C ILE A 124 7.04 -28.88 -15.86
N GLU A 125 8.17 -29.52 -16.12
CA GLU A 125 8.42 -30.91 -15.70
C GLU A 125 8.23 -31.10 -14.18
N ASN A 126 8.79 -30.18 -13.38
CA ASN A 126 8.59 -30.21 -11.92
C ASN A 126 7.12 -29.99 -11.53
N ARG A 127 6.43 -29.06 -12.19
CA ARG A 127 4.99 -28.80 -11.97
C ARG A 127 4.16 -30.04 -12.25
N VAL A 128 4.39 -30.70 -13.39
CA VAL A 128 3.68 -31.92 -13.79
C VAL A 128 3.91 -33.01 -12.75
N ASN A 129 5.15 -33.25 -12.34
CA ASN A 129 5.45 -34.23 -11.29
C ASN A 129 4.68 -33.95 -9.98
N MET A 130 4.59 -32.68 -9.56
CA MET A 130 3.84 -32.29 -8.36
C MET A 130 2.33 -32.49 -8.51
N ILE A 131 1.75 -32.11 -9.66
CA ILE A 131 0.33 -32.32 -9.96
C ILE A 131 -0.02 -33.81 -9.94
N MET A 132 0.81 -34.63 -10.59
CA MET A 132 0.56 -36.08 -10.72
C MET A 132 0.81 -36.87 -9.44
N SER A 133 1.52 -36.28 -8.48
CA SER A 133 1.75 -36.88 -7.15
C SER A 133 0.65 -36.61 -6.13
N ASP A 134 -0.33 -35.77 -6.45
CA ASP A 134 -1.43 -35.40 -5.57
C ASP A 134 -2.78 -35.84 -6.16
N ASP A 135 -3.47 -36.74 -5.46
CA ASP A 135 -4.73 -37.35 -5.93
C ASP A 135 -5.82 -36.31 -6.25
N PHE A 136 -5.86 -35.20 -5.50
CA PHE A 136 -6.86 -34.16 -5.71
C PHE A 136 -6.60 -33.38 -6.99
N LEU A 137 -5.36 -32.92 -7.21
CA LEU A 137 -4.99 -32.23 -8.45
C LEU A 137 -5.08 -33.17 -9.65
N GLN A 138 -4.61 -34.41 -9.51
CA GLN A 138 -4.75 -35.45 -10.52
C GLN A 138 -6.21 -35.67 -10.90
N GLY A 139 -7.11 -35.77 -9.90
CA GLY A 139 -8.55 -35.94 -10.13
C GLY A 139 -9.20 -34.82 -10.94
N ILE A 140 -8.68 -33.59 -10.86
CA ILE A 140 -9.15 -32.46 -11.70
C ILE A 140 -8.77 -32.69 -13.17
N ILE A 141 -7.55 -33.16 -13.41
CA ILE A 141 -6.99 -33.38 -14.76
C ILE A 141 -7.74 -34.51 -15.48
N TYR A 142 -7.91 -35.65 -14.81
CA TYR A 142 -8.57 -36.84 -15.40
C TYR A 142 -10.10 -36.76 -15.47
N LYS A 143 -10.70 -35.66 -15.01
CA LYS A 143 -12.15 -35.53 -14.95
C LYS A 143 -12.83 -35.56 -16.31
N ASN A 144 -12.18 -34.97 -17.32
CA ASN A 144 -12.74 -34.82 -18.67
C ASN A 144 -12.02 -35.69 -19.70
N ASP A 145 -10.96 -36.39 -19.30
CA ASP A 145 -10.09 -37.13 -20.20
C ASP A 145 -9.52 -38.36 -19.49
N SER A 146 -9.89 -39.55 -19.94
CA SER A 146 -9.51 -40.81 -19.29
C SER A 146 -8.17 -41.38 -19.78
N GLU A 147 -7.66 -40.92 -20.92
CA GLU A 147 -6.41 -41.37 -21.53
C GLU A 147 -5.50 -40.15 -21.82
N ILE A 148 -4.74 -39.75 -20.80
CA ILE A 148 -3.85 -38.59 -20.90
C ILE A 148 -2.41 -39.07 -21.09
N GLU A 149 -1.76 -38.64 -22.17
CA GLU A 149 -0.33 -38.83 -22.36
C GLU A 149 0.42 -37.82 -21.47
N VAL A 150 0.80 -38.26 -20.27
CA VAL A 150 1.59 -37.46 -19.33
C VAL A 150 3.04 -37.90 -19.38
N HIS A 151 3.92 -37.03 -19.90
CA HIS A 151 5.37 -37.19 -19.82
C HIS A 151 5.96 -36.04 -19.00
N THR A 152 6.65 -35.12 -19.66
CA THR A 152 7.18 -33.88 -19.07
C THR A 152 6.18 -32.72 -19.12
N GLU A 153 5.10 -32.89 -19.89
CA GLU A 153 4.00 -31.96 -20.12
C GLU A 153 2.67 -32.73 -19.96
N ILE A 154 1.59 -32.03 -19.59
CA ILE A 154 0.20 -32.52 -19.56
C ILE A 154 -0.54 -31.87 -20.73
N HIS A 155 -1.26 -32.67 -21.52
CA HIS A 155 -2.16 -32.20 -22.56
C HIS A 155 -3.50 -32.93 -22.45
N THR A 156 -4.57 -32.18 -22.19
CA THR A 156 -5.97 -32.67 -22.18
C THR A 156 -6.80 -31.84 -23.15
N LYS A 157 -8.11 -32.14 -23.29
CA LYS A 157 -9.03 -31.30 -24.07
C LYS A 157 -9.02 -29.81 -23.68
N ASN A 158 -8.83 -29.49 -22.39
CA ASN A 158 -8.99 -28.12 -21.88
C ASN A 158 -7.85 -27.62 -20.98
N TYR A 159 -6.77 -28.39 -20.82
CA TYR A 159 -5.60 -27.99 -20.05
C TYR A 159 -4.31 -28.47 -20.68
N HIS A 160 -3.39 -27.54 -20.92
CA HIS A 160 -2.06 -27.81 -21.43
C HIS A 160 -1.00 -27.15 -20.55
N THR A 161 0.07 -27.88 -20.26
CA THR A 161 1.31 -27.29 -19.74
C THR A 161 2.35 -27.29 -20.85
N VAL A 162 3.03 -26.17 -21.08
CA VAL A 162 3.92 -26.00 -22.23
C VAL A 162 5.30 -25.52 -21.76
N GLY A 163 6.29 -26.40 -21.85
CA GLY A 163 7.69 -26.11 -21.56
C GLY A 163 8.32 -25.27 -22.67
N CYS A 164 8.35 -23.95 -22.51
CA CYS A 164 8.95 -23.04 -23.47
C CYS A 164 9.59 -21.83 -22.78
N ASN A 165 10.82 -21.51 -23.19
CA ASN A 165 11.46 -20.26 -22.84
C ASN A 165 10.77 -19.11 -23.60
N LEU A 166 10.22 -18.13 -22.88
CA LEU A 166 9.47 -17.00 -23.47
C LEU A 166 10.32 -16.08 -24.38
N LYS A 167 11.64 -16.27 -24.43
CA LYS A 167 12.54 -15.60 -25.40
C LYS A 167 12.47 -16.22 -26.80
N GLU A 168 11.94 -17.44 -26.93
CA GLU A 168 11.91 -18.24 -28.16
C GLU A 168 10.50 -18.24 -28.77
N LEU A 169 10.09 -17.08 -29.29
CA LEU A 169 8.69 -16.83 -29.69
C LEU A 169 8.20 -17.74 -30.83
N ASP A 170 9.05 -18.09 -31.79
CA ASP A 170 8.66 -19.02 -32.87
C ASP A 170 8.35 -20.41 -32.33
N LEU A 171 9.11 -20.88 -31.35
CA LEU A 171 8.87 -22.15 -30.67
C LEU A 171 7.60 -22.09 -29.83
N LEU A 172 7.40 -20.99 -29.09
CA LEU A 172 6.20 -20.77 -28.30
C LEU A 172 4.93 -20.81 -29.18
N HIS A 173 4.96 -20.08 -30.29
CA HIS A 173 3.86 -20.03 -31.25
C HIS A 173 3.52 -21.42 -31.77
N LYS A 174 4.55 -22.15 -32.26
CA LYS A 174 4.39 -23.50 -32.78
C LYS A 174 3.82 -24.47 -31.73
N LYS A 175 4.36 -24.47 -30.52
CA LYS A 175 3.91 -25.40 -29.45
C LYS A 175 2.46 -25.16 -29.04
N LEU A 176 2.03 -23.91 -28.94
CA LEU A 176 0.65 -23.58 -28.60
C LEU A 176 -0.31 -24.00 -29.72
N GLU A 177 0.06 -23.80 -30.99
CA GLU A 177 -0.70 -24.29 -32.15
C GLU A 177 -0.80 -25.82 -32.17
N GLU A 178 0.30 -26.54 -31.90
CA GLU A 178 0.32 -28.00 -31.76
C GLU A 178 -0.58 -28.49 -30.60
N CYS A 179 -0.79 -27.66 -29.58
CA CYS A 179 -1.75 -27.90 -28.50
C CYS A 179 -3.17 -27.37 -28.81
N GLY A 180 -3.51 -27.15 -30.09
CA GLY A 180 -4.86 -26.82 -30.53
C GLY A 180 -5.26 -25.34 -30.45
N LEU A 181 -4.33 -24.41 -30.18
CA LEU A 181 -4.64 -22.99 -30.18
C LEU A 181 -4.78 -22.43 -31.60
N ASP A 182 -6.00 -22.15 -32.05
CA ASP A 182 -6.25 -21.43 -33.31
C ASP A 182 -6.20 -19.92 -33.09
N TYR A 183 -5.06 -19.29 -33.38
CA TYR A 183 -4.82 -17.86 -33.19
C TYR A 183 -5.79 -16.93 -33.95
N ASN A 184 -6.42 -17.40 -35.03
CA ASN A 184 -7.30 -16.57 -35.86
C ASN A 184 -8.75 -16.61 -35.38
N ASN A 185 -9.19 -17.75 -34.81
CA ASN A 185 -10.58 -17.98 -34.43
C ASN A 185 -10.83 -18.02 -32.92
N THR A 186 -9.77 -18.00 -32.11
CA THR A 186 -9.86 -18.04 -30.65
C THR A 186 -9.73 -16.62 -30.08
N SER A 187 -10.54 -16.29 -29.07
CA SER A 187 -10.27 -15.12 -28.22
C SER A 187 -9.24 -15.53 -27.17
N ILE A 188 -8.14 -14.79 -27.04
CA ILE A 188 -6.99 -15.22 -26.23
C ILE A 188 -6.73 -14.19 -25.14
N LEU A 189 -6.63 -14.61 -23.89
CA LEU A 189 -6.11 -13.81 -22.80
C LEU A 189 -4.72 -14.30 -22.41
N PHE A 190 -3.71 -13.46 -22.62
CA PHE A 190 -2.36 -13.67 -22.12
C PHE A 190 -2.20 -13.06 -20.72
N ILE A 191 -1.76 -13.84 -19.75
CA ILE A 191 -1.50 -13.39 -18.39
C ILE A 191 -0.01 -13.46 -18.12
N SER A 192 0.56 -12.45 -17.46
CA SER A 192 1.92 -12.52 -16.90
C SER A 192 1.90 -11.88 -15.52
N GLU A 193 1.95 -12.71 -14.48
CA GLU A 193 1.97 -12.24 -13.10
C GLU A 193 3.41 -12.26 -12.54
N VAL A 194 4.10 -11.12 -12.64
CA VAL A 194 5.49 -10.96 -12.18
C VAL A 194 6.43 -11.99 -12.82
N ALA A 195 6.32 -12.15 -14.14
CA ALA A 195 7.17 -13.05 -14.93
C ALA A 195 7.96 -12.29 -16.00
N ALA A 196 7.26 -11.61 -16.92
CA ALA A 196 7.89 -10.89 -18.04
C ALA A 196 8.79 -9.73 -17.60
N VAL A 197 8.64 -9.21 -16.37
CA VAL A 197 9.51 -8.21 -15.75
C VAL A 197 10.96 -8.68 -15.57
N TYR A 198 11.20 -9.99 -15.44
CA TYR A 198 12.54 -10.58 -15.36
C TYR A 198 13.19 -10.80 -16.73
N MET A 199 12.46 -10.60 -17.83
CA MET A 199 13.03 -10.72 -19.17
C MET A 199 13.80 -9.46 -19.53
N PRO A 200 14.90 -9.56 -20.29
CA PRO A 200 15.52 -8.39 -20.90
C PRO A 200 14.48 -7.54 -21.66
N VAL A 201 14.60 -6.21 -21.57
CA VAL A 201 13.63 -5.26 -22.15
C VAL A 201 13.29 -5.58 -23.60
N SER A 202 14.30 -5.89 -24.42
CA SER A 202 14.10 -6.26 -25.83
C SER A 202 13.26 -7.52 -26.00
N ALA A 203 13.51 -8.56 -25.21
CA ALA A 203 12.76 -9.82 -25.26
C ALA A 203 11.31 -9.63 -24.77
N SER A 204 11.13 -8.90 -23.67
CA SER A 204 9.80 -8.58 -23.13
C SER A 204 8.98 -7.74 -24.14
N ASN A 205 9.62 -6.83 -24.88
CA ASN A 205 8.96 -6.08 -25.94
C ASN A 205 8.61 -6.93 -27.16
N SER A 206 9.50 -7.86 -27.56
CA SER A 206 9.19 -8.81 -28.63
C SER A 206 7.97 -9.67 -28.27
N LEU A 207 7.88 -10.13 -27.02
CA LEU A 207 6.72 -10.88 -26.52
C LEU A 207 5.44 -10.04 -26.60
N VAL A 208 5.46 -8.81 -26.09
CA VAL A 208 4.30 -7.89 -26.14
C VAL A 208 3.87 -7.59 -27.58
N LYS A 209 4.82 -7.41 -28.50
CA LYS A 209 4.55 -7.18 -29.93
C LYS A 209 4.00 -8.42 -30.62
N TRP A 210 4.51 -9.61 -30.28
CA TRP A 210 4.02 -10.87 -30.86
C TRP A 210 2.55 -11.11 -30.48
N MET A 211 2.19 -10.93 -29.20
CA MET A 211 0.80 -11.09 -28.74
C MET A 211 -0.18 -10.13 -29.44
N SER A 212 0.29 -8.95 -29.88
CA SER A 212 -0.57 -7.95 -30.53
C SER A 212 -0.95 -8.33 -31.97
N GLN A 213 -0.35 -9.37 -32.54
CA GLN A 213 -0.57 -9.75 -33.94
C GLN A 213 -1.84 -10.56 -34.15
N PHE A 214 -2.46 -11.04 -33.08
CA PHE A 214 -3.66 -11.89 -33.16
C PHE A 214 -4.92 -11.02 -33.13
N PRO A 215 -5.95 -11.37 -33.93
CA PRO A 215 -7.12 -10.51 -34.16
C PRO A 215 -8.01 -10.30 -32.93
N ASP A 216 -7.96 -11.22 -31.95
CA ASP A 216 -8.76 -11.20 -30.73
C ASP A 216 -7.91 -11.59 -29.52
N ALA A 217 -6.74 -10.96 -29.41
CA ALA A 217 -5.87 -11.07 -28.24
C ALA A 217 -6.14 -9.96 -27.22
N HIS A 218 -6.09 -10.38 -25.96
CA HIS A 218 -6.14 -9.59 -24.75
C HIS A 218 -4.93 -9.93 -23.89
N SER A 219 -4.50 -9.00 -23.05
CA SER A 219 -3.44 -9.27 -22.07
C SER A 219 -3.78 -8.69 -20.71
N CYS A 220 -3.32 -9.33 -19.64
CA CYS A 220 -3.30 -8.79 -18.29
C CYS A 220 -1.93 -9.06 -17.64
N PHE A 221 -1.07 -8.03 -17.57
CA PHE A 221 0.21 -8.11 -16.89
C PHE A 221 0.11 -7.49 -15.50
N LEU A 222 0.70 -8.13 -14.50
CA LEU A 222 0.85 -7.59 -13.15
C LEU A 222 2.34 -7.50 -12.81
N GLU A 223 2.89 -6.29 -12.75
CA GLU A 223 4.33 -6.05 -12.60
C GLU A 223 4.63 -4.83 -11.74
N GLN A 224 5.85 -4.76 -11.20
CA GLN A 224 6.33 -3.66 -10.37
C GLN A 224 6.46 -2.35 -11.15
N ILE A 225 6.25 -1.23 -10.46
CA ILE A 225 6.51 0.14 -10.91
C ILE A 225 7.20 0.96 -9.81
N ALA A 226 7.80 2.10 -10.18
CA ALA A 226 8.42 3.07 -9.29
C ALA A 226 7.89 4.49 -9.62
N PRO A 227 6.63 4.79 -9.26
CA PRO A 227 5.93 6.00 -9.72
C PRO A 227 6.55 7.32 -9.20
N ALA A 228 7.19 7.29 -8.03
CA ALA A 228 7.92 8.42 -7.44
C ALA A 228 9.45 8.31 -7.60
N GLY A 229 9.91 7.52 -8.58
CA GLY A 229 11.33 7.31 -8.88
C GLY A 229 12.03 6.32 -7.96
N PHE A 230 13.26 5.96 -8.33
CA PHE A 230 14.07 4.96 -7.63
C PHE A 230 14.66 5.43 -6.29
N SER A 231 14.64 6.74 -6.03
CA SER A 231 15.01 7.29 -4.71
C SER A 231 13.91 7.07 -3.67
N HIS A 232 12.67 6.77 -4.07
CA HIS A 232 11.61 6.46 -3.14
C HIS A 232 12.00 5.24 -2.27
N PRO A 233 11.90 5.32 -0.92
CA PRO A 233 12.41 4.29 -0.01
C PRO A 233 11.90 2.88 -0.32
N PHE A 234 10.61 2.73 -0.64
CA PHE A 234 10.06 1.42 -1.02
C PHE A 234 10.68 0.88 -2.31
N ALA A 235 10.79 1.73 -3.35
CA ALA A 235 11.38 1.36 -4.63
C ALA A 235 12.86 0.98 -4.48
N LYS A 236 13.60 1.72 -3.65
CA LYS A 236 15.01 1.45 -3.34
C LYS A 236 15.20 0.07 -2.70
N VAL A 237 14.40 -0.27 -1.68
CA VAL A 237 14.47 -1.60 -1.03
C VAL A 237 14.03 -2.71 -1.97
N MET A 238 12.95 -2.51 -2.72
CA MET A 238 12.46 -3.47 -3.72
C MET A 238 13.53 -3.78 -4.79
N VAL A 239 14.12 -2.76 -5.40
CA VAL A 239 15.16 -2.94 -6.43
C VAL A 239 16.40 -3.60 -5.85
N LYS A 240 16.83 -3.19 -4.66
CA LYS A 240 17.96 -3.81 -3.96
C LYS A 240 17.73 -5.30 -3.74
N HIS A 241 16.56 -5.68 -3.24
CA HIS A 241 16.19 -7.07 -2.97
C HIS A 241 16.33 -7.96 -4.21
N PHE A 242 15.72 -7.56 -5.34
CA PHE A 242 15.77 -8.34 -6.57
C PHE A 242 17.18 -8.40 -7.20
N ASN A 243 17.97 -7.34 -7.04
CA ASN A 243 19.38 -7.36 -7.48
C ASN A 243 20.21 -8.34 -6.64
N GLU A 244 20.05 -8.35 -5.32
CA GLU A 244 20.75 -9.26 -4.41
C GLU A 244 20.34 -10.73 -4.62
N TRP A 245 19.09 -10.97 -5.06
CA TRP A 245 18.59 -12.30 -5.43
C TRP A 245 19.01 -12.77 -6.82
N GLY A 246 19.72 -11.94 -7.60
CA GLY A 246 20.15 -12.31 -8.95
C GLY A 246 19.00 -12.35 -9.97
N SER A 247 17.84 -11.79 -9.65
CA SER A 247 16.63 -11.72 -10.50
C SER A 247 16.21 -10.26 -10.74
N PRO A 248 17.07 -9.42 -11.36
CA PRO A 248 16.81 -8.00 -11.52
C PRO A 248 15.55 -7.73 -12.35
N LEU A 249 14.83 -6.67 -11.95
CA LEU A 249 13.61 -6.19 -12.63
C LEU A 249 13.99 -5.39 -13.89
N HIS A 250 14.32 -6.09 -14.97
CA HIS A 250 14.88 -5.51 -16.20
C HIS A 250 14.00 -4.43 -16.83
N GLY A 251 12.68 -4.67 -16.90
CA GLY A 251 11.71 -3.73 -17.47
C GLY A 251 11.54 -2.45 -16.65
N LEU A 252 11.78 -2.52 -15.34
CA LEU A 252 11.41 -1.47 -14.41
C LEU A 252 12.14 -0.15 -14.68
N ALA A 253 13.42 -0.18 -15.07
CA ALA A 253 14.18 1.05 -15.37
C ALA A 253 13.60 1.86 -16.53
N VAL A 254 12.99 1.20 -17.52
CA VAL A 254 12.42 1.82 -18.72
C VAL A 254 10.93 2.11 -18.55
N TYR A 255 10.21 1.21 -17.89
CA TYR A 255 8.77 1.25 -17.72
C TYR A 255 8.37 1.47 -16.26
N HIS A 256 9.02 2.45 -15.61
CA HIS A 256 8.85 2.69 -14.18
C HIS A 256 7.52 3.36 -13.80
N SER A 257 6.80 3.96 -14.74
CA SER A 257 5.53 4.66 -14.51
C SER A 257 4.38 4.04 -15.30
N LEU A 258 3.15 4.26 -14.83
CA LEU A 258 1.95 3.85 -15.55
C LEU A 258 1.89 4.48 -16.95
N GLU A 259 2.26 5.74 -17.10
CA GLU A 259 2.31 6.39 -18.42
C GLU A 259 3.32 5.71 -19.37
N ALA A 260 4.50 5.35 -18.86
CA ALA A 260 5.52 4.64 -19.64
C ALA A 260 5.02 3.25 -20.07
N LEU A 261 4.27 2.55 -19.20
CA LEU A 261 3.61 1.30 -19.54
C LEU A 261 2.53 1.50 -20.60
N LYS A 262 1.64 2.49 -20.47
CA LYS A 262 0.64 2.84 -21.50
C LYS A 262 1.32 3.03 -22.87
N CYS A 263 2.38 3.83 -22.89
CA CYS A 263 3.14 4.11 -24.11
C CYS A 263 3.81 2.86 -24.68
N ARG A 264 4.29 1.94 -23.83
CA ARG A 264 4.89 0.66 -24.25
C ARG A 264 3.88 -0.17 -25.03
N TRP A 265 2.71 -0.43 -24.44
CA TRP A 265 1.69 -1.27 -25.07
C TRP A 265 1.19 -0.66 -26.39
N ALA A 266 0.85 0.62 -26.40
CA ALA A 266 0.40 1.32 -27.60
C ALA A 266 1.45 1.26 -28.74
N LYS A 267 2.73 1.53 -28.43
CA LYS A 267 3.82 1.48 -29.43
C LYS A 267 4.11 0.07 -29.96
N LEU A 268 3.73 -0.96 -29.21
CA LEU A 268 3.95 -2.35 -29.59
C LEU A 268 2.74 -2.98 -30.26
N GLY A 269 1.80 -2.17 -30.77
CA GLY A 269 0.74 -2.61 -31.68
C GLY A 269 -0.60 -2.89 -31.02
N TRP A 270 -0.79 -2.52 -29.76
CA TRP A 270 -2.07 -2.69 -29.07
C TRP A 270 -2.99 -1.50 -29.29
N GLU A 271 -4.23 -1.77 -29.71
CA GLU A 271 -5.20 -0.75 -30.08
C GLU A 271 -5.96 -0.14 -28.89
N HIS A 272 -6.19 -0.91 -27.84
CA HIS A 272 -6.80 -0.43 -26.58
C HIS A 272 -5.92 -0.84 -25.40
N VAL A 273 -5.64 0.09 -24.49
CA VAL A 273 -4.76 -0.12 -23.33
C VAL A 273 -5.36 0.56 -22.11
N GLU A 274 -5.40 -0.16 -20.99
CA GLU A 274 -5.74 0.36 -19.67
C GLU A 274 -4.64 -0.03 -18.68
N VAL A 275 -3.99 0.94 -18.06
CA VAL A 275 -2.96 0.70 -17.04
C VAL A 275 -3.27 1.48 -15.77
N PHE A 276 -3.25 0.78 -14.65
CA PHE A 276 -3.49 1.36 -13.33
C PHE A 276 -2.71 0.62 -12.26
N ASP A 277 -2.55 1.22 -11.09
CA ASP A 277 -1.87 0.57 -9.97
C ASP A 277 -2.83 -0.37 -9.19
N VAL A 278 -2.26 -1.28 -8.39
CA VAL A 278 -3.06 -2.18 -7.54
C VAL A 278 -3.80 -1.39 -6.45
N CYS A 279 -3.35 -0.16 -6.14
CA CYS A 279 -4.06 0.77 -5.25
C CYS A 279 -5.43 1.18 -5.83
N THR A 280 -5.46 1.52 -7.12
CA THR A 280 -6.69 1.80 -7.86
C THR A 280 -7.62 0.58 -7.86
N PHE A 281 -7.09 -0.62 -8.06
CA PHE A 281 -7.88 -1.85 -7.96
C PHE A 281 -8.50 -2.02 -6.56
N TRP A 282 -7.69 -1.91 -5.49
CA TRP A 282 -8.14 -2.04 -4.11
C TRP A 282 -9.22 -1.02 -3.73
N ASN A 283 -9.04 0.24 -4.12
CA ASN A 283 -9.94 1.33 -3.74
C ASN A 283 -11.27 1.33 -4.52
N PHE A 284 -11.25 0.99 -5.81
CA PHE A 284 -12.37 1.28 -6.70
C PHE A 284 -12.96 0.08 -7.44
N LEU A 285 -12.20 -0.98 -7.66
CA LEU A 285 -12.64 -2.13 -8.47
C LEU A 285 -12.94 -3.37 -7.62
N LEU A 286 -12.23 -3.53 -6.50
CA LEU A 286 -12.46 -4.59 -5.56
C LEU A 286 -13.78 -4.36 -4.81
N SER A 287 -14.64 -5.39 -4.81
CA SER A 287 -15.94 -5.29 -4.13
C SER A 287 -15.79 -5.02 -2.64
N GLU A 288 -16.70 -4.23 -2.08
CA GLU A 288 -16.73 -3.91 -0.65
C GLU A 288 -16.80 -5.18 0.21
N LYS A 289 -17.58 -6.18 -0.23
CA LYS A 289 -17.66 -7.49 0.43
C LYS A 289 -16.29 -8.14 0.62
N TYR A 290 -15.48 -8.21 -0.43
CA TYR A 290 -14.14 -8.82 -0.37
C TYR A 290 -13.22 -8.04 0.58
N ARG A 291 -13.32 -6.71 0.62
CA ARG A 291 -12.54 -5.89 1.56
C ARG A 291 -12.93 -6.18 3.01
N ILE A 292 -14.23 -6.19 3.32
CA ILE A 292 -14.73 -6.48 4.68
C ILE A 292 -14.28 -7.87 5.14
N GLU A 293 -14.42 -8.90 4.30
CA GLU A 293 -14.00 -10.26 4.62
C GLU A 293 -12.47 -10.35 4.81
N CYS A 294 -11.69 -9.63 4.00
CA CYS A 294 -10.23 -9.53 4.15
C CYS A 294 -9.84 -8.88 5.48
N GLU A 295 -10.53 -7.83 5.92
CA GLU A 295 -10.26 -7.20 7.23
C GLU A 295 -10.52 -8.15 8.42
N GLN A 296 -11.48 -9.06 8.28
CA GLN A 296 -11.84 -10.03 9.32
C GLN A 296 -10.90 -11.24 9.38
N THR A 297 -10.04 -11.41 8.37
CA THR A 297 -9.22 -12.62 8.21
C THR A 297 -8.05 -12.67 9.19
N GLU A 298 -7.31 -11.57 9.34
CA GLU A 298 -6.17 -11.46 10.26
C GLU A 298 -6.09 -10.06 10.88
N PRO A 299 -5.60 -9.94 12.13
CA PRO A 299 -5.31 -8.64 12.73
C PRO A 299 -4.32 -7.85 11.89
N PHE A 300 -4.67 -6.63 11.50
CA PHE A 300 -3.89 -5.84 10.57
C PHE A 300 -3.84 -4.36 10.94
N ASP A 301 -2.63 -3.81 10.96
CA ASP A 301 -2.45 -2.38 11.20
C ASP A 301 -1.27 -1.77 10.44
N GLU A 302 -0.78 -2.42 9.40
CA GLU A 302 0.38 -1.99 8.59
C GLU A 302 -0.07 -1.24 7.32
N TRP A 303 -1.04 -0.32 7.46
CA TRP A 303 -1.73 0.32 6.34
C TRP A 303 -0.83 1.16 5.44
N GLU A 304 0.08 1.95 6.01
CA GLU A 304 1.04 2.76 5.24
C GLU A 304 1.91 1.89 4.34
N GLU A 305 2.37 0.76 4.87
CA GLU A 305 3.22 -0.22 4.17
C GLU A 305 2.44 -0.94 3.07
N PHE A 306 1.18 -1.26 3.35
CA PHE A 306 0.30 -1.90 2.38
C PHE A 306 -0.01 -0.97 1.20
N TYR A 307 -0.31 0.31 1.45
CA TYR A 307 -0.52 1.28 0.38
C TYR A 307 0.74 1.50 -0.45
N PHE A 308 1.94 1.51 0.15
CA PHE A 308 3.18 1.52 -0.63
C PHE A 308 3.29 0.30 -1.54
N PHE A 309 3.00 -0.91 -1.06
CA PHE A 309 2.95 -2.09 -1.92
C PHE A 309 1.95 -1.91 -3.07
N LEU A 310 0.71 -1.50 -2.77
CA LEU A 310 -0.35 -1.34 -3.76
C LEU A 310 0.00 -0.37 -4.88
N GLN A 311 0.75 0.69 -4.58
CA GLN A 311 1.14 1.71 -5.55
C GLN A 311 2.43 1.38 -6.33
N HIS A 312 3.19 0.38 -5.90
CA HIS A 312 4.42 -0.06 -6.58
C HIS A 312 4.20 -1.30 -7.44
N TYR A 313 2.94 -1.65 -7.69
CA TYR A 313 2.53 -2.69 -8.63
C TYR A 313 1.45 -2.15 -9.57
N SER A 314 1.55 -2.54 -10.83
CA SER A 314 0.64 -2.16 -11.91
C SER A 314 -0.19 -3.36 -12.36
N ILE A 315 -1.38 -3.08 -12.86
CA ILE A 315 -2.22 -3.97 -13.66
C ILE A 315 -2.30 -3.34 -15.05
N GLN A 316 -1.97 -4.13 -16.06
CA GLN A 316 -1.81 -3.68 -17.43
C GLN A 316 -2.72 -4.52 -18.32
N HIS A 317 -3.88 -3.97 -18.66
CA HIS A 317 -4.83 -4.58 -19.58
C HIS A 317 -4.65 -4.00 -20.98
N ALA A 318 -4.67 -4.85 -22.01
CA ALA A 318 -4.67 -4.39 -23.38
C ALA A 318 -5.52 -5.30 -24.27
N SER A 319 -6.09 -4.75 -25.34
CA SER A 319 -6.82 -5.47 -26.39
C SER A 319 -6.23 -5.12 -27.75
N SER A 320 -5.95 -6.14 -28.56
CA SER A 320 -5.31 -6.04 -29.88
C SER A 320 -6.20 -5.38 -30.94
N SER A 321 -7.52 -5.48 -30.78
CA SER A 321 -8.51 -4.92 -31.71
C SER A 321 -9.57 -4.10 -30.98
N MET A 322 -9.86 -2.90 -31.46
CA MET A 322 -10.98 -2.08 -30.98
C MET A 322 -12.34 -2.76 -31.15
N SER A 323 -12.49 -3.62 -32.15
CA SER A 323 -13.75 -4.34 -32.41
C SER A 323 -14.04 -5.43 -31.37
N GLN A 324 -13.00 -5.89 -30.67
CA GLN A 324 -13.06 -6.97 -29.69
C GLN A 324 -12.77 -6.50 -28.26
N MET A 325 -12.49 -5.20 -28.06
CA MET A 325 -12.10 -4.69 -26.76
C MET A 325 -13.21 -4.85 -25.70
N TYR A 326 -12.79 -4.89 -24.45
CA TYR A 326 -13.65 -4.63 -23.29
C TYR A 326 -12.92 -3.71 -22.31
N ASN A 327 -13.64 -3.07 -21.41
CA ASN A 327 -13.03 -2.24 -20.38
C ASN A 327 -12.86 -3.03 -19.09
N MET A 328 -11.69 -2.95 -18.49
CA MET A 328 -11.48 -3.32 -17.09
C MET A 328 -12.13 -2.31 -16.15
N VAL A 329 -12.22 -1.04 -16.57
CA VAL A 329 -12.79 0.05 -15.77
C VAL A 329 -13.90 0.74 -16.54
N GLU A 330 -15.17 0.39 -16.31
CA GLU A 330 -16.28 0.98 -17.08
C GLU A 330 -16.44 2.48 -16.80
N HIS A 331 -16.32 2.88 -15.54
CA HIS A 331 -16.52 4.25 -15.08
C HIS A 331 -15.31 4.71 -14.25
N PRO A 332 -14.28 5.30 -14.89
CA PRO A 332 -13.10 5.80 -14.17
C PRO A 332 -13.49 6.86 -13.14
N ASN A 333 -13.02 6.67 -11.90
CA ASN A 333 -13.16 7.66 -10.84
C ASN A 333 -12.00 8.68 -10.94
N PRO A 334 -12.23 9.98 -10.69
CA PRO A 334 -11.19 11.01 -10.82
C PRO A 334 -9.97 10.80 -9.92
N TYR A 335 -10.10 10.03 -8.83
CA TYR A 335 -9.00 9.77 -7.90
C TYR A 335 -8.11 8.58 -8.30
N MET A 336 -8.45 7.86 -9.38
CA MET A 336 -7.67 6.71 -9.83
C MET A 336 -6.32 7.12 -10.44
N GLN A 337 -5.26 6.34 -10.19
CA GLN A 337 -4.03 6.40 -10.99
C GLN A 337 -4.22 5.48 -12.19
N TYR A 338 -4.86 6.04 -13.23
CA TYR A 338 -5.40 5.26 -14.34
C TYR A 338 -5.16 5.96 -15.68
N TYR A 339 -4.62 5.23 -16.64
CA TYR A 339 -4.51 5.67 -18.03
C TYR A 339 -5.32 4.75 -18.93
N ARG A 340 -6.03 5.35 -19.90
CA ARG A 340 -6.64 4.66 -21.04
C ARG A 340 -6.08 5.22 -22.34
N TYR A 341 -5.75 4.33 -23.26
CA TYR A 341 -5.46 4.66 -24.65
C TYR A 341 -6.36 3.85 -25.57
N GLN A 342 -6.87 4.51 -26.61
CA GLN A 342 -7.64 3.91 -27.69
C GLN A 342 -7.10 4.45 -29.01
N ILE A 343 -6.76 3.57 -29.94
CA ILE A 343 -6.33 3.96 -31.27
C ILE A 343 -7.45 4.77 -31.94
N ASN A 344 -7.11 5.98 -32.41
CA ASN A 344 -8.07 6.94 -32.97
C ASN A 344 -9.23 7.33 -32.02
N GLY A 345 -9.10 7.05 -30.72
CA GLY A 345 -10.09 7.35 -29.70
C GLY A 345 -9.60 8.39 -28.69
N ASN A 346 -10.33 8.52 -27.59
CA ASN A 346 -9.97 9.42 -26.51
C ASN A 346 -8.96 8.76 -25.56
N GLU A 347 -7.92 9.49 -25.19
CA GLU A 347 -7.05 9.11 -24.07
C GLU A 347 -7.64 9.61 -22.75
N ILE A 348 -7.56 8.79 -21.70
CA ILE A 348 -7.84 9.17 -20.33
C ILE A 348 -6.52 9.17 -19.57
N SER A 349 -6.29 10.21 -18.78
CA SER A 349 -5.12 10.35 -17.90
C SER A 349 -5.59 10.67 -16.48
N PRO A 350 -4.80 10.30 -15.46
CA PRO A 350 -5.14 10.61 -14.08
C PRO A 350 -5.08 12.12 -13.84
N VAL A 351 -5.78 12.58 -12.80
CA VAL A 351 -5.70 13.97 -12.37
C VAL A 351 -4.27 14.30 -11.96
N HIS A 352 -3.68 15.32 -12.60
CA HIS A 352 -2.36 15.81 -12.26
C HIS A 352 -2.43 16.80 -11.09
N CYS A 353 -1.79 16.47 -9.97
CA CYS A 353 -1.65 17.36 -8.82
C CYS A 353 -0.87 18.61 -9.21
N ARG A 354 -1.53 19.77 -9.24
CA ARG A 354 -0.87 21.04 -9.54
C ARG A 354 -0.08 21.49 -8.32
N THR A 355 1.17 21.86 -8.53
CA THR A 355 2.02 22.39 -7.46
C THR A 355 1.95 23.91 -7.44
N GLN A 356 1.31 24.47 -6.41
CA GLN A 356 1.51 25.89 -6.05
C GLN A 356 2.61 25.94 -5.00
N LEU A 357 3.72 26.60 -5.30
CA LEU A 357 4.86 26.67 -4.37
C LEU A 357 4.66 27.80 -3.36
N SER A 358 4.81 27.48 -2.08
CA SER A 358 4.88 28.47 -1.02
C SER A 358 6.18 29.27 -1.13
N LYS A 359 6.23 30.46 -0.51
CA LYS A 359 7.49 31.19 -0.26
C LYS A 359 8.35 30.54 0.83
N LYS A 360 7.75 29.65 1.63
CA LYS A 360 8.45 28.90 2.68
C LYS A 360 9.35 27.83 2.07
N ARG A 361 10.51 27.67 2.68
CA ARG A 361 11.50 26.62 2.37
C ARG A 361 12.00 26.01 3.68
N MET A 362 12.19 24.70 3.68
CA MET A 362 12.75 23.97 4.81
C MET A 362 14.11 23.41 4.38
N LYS A 363 15.18 24.00 4.91
CA LYS A 363 16.56 23.61 4.59
C LYS A 363 17.05 22.60 5.59
N LEU A 364 17.74 21.57 5.13
CA LEU A 364 18.29 20.54 6.00
C LEU A 364 19.37 21.17 6.89
N THR A 365 19.33 20.88 8.19
CA THR A 365 20.31 21.39 9.15
C THR A 365 20.78 20.29 10.10
N THR A 366 21.80 20.59 10.90
CA THR A 366 22.42 19.63 11.81
C THR A 366 21.59 19.47 13.08
N VAL A 367 21.40 18.22 13.49
CA VAL A 367 20.88 17.89 14.82
C VAL A 367 22.00 18.00 15.84
N ALA A 368 21.71 18.49 17.05
CA ALA A 368 22.66 18.50 18.15
C ALA A 368 23.17 17.09 18.46
N THR A 369 24.48 16.95 18.70
CA THR A 369 25.15 15.67 18.93
C THR A 369 24.50 14.87 20.07
N GLU A 370 24.18 15.53 21.18
CA GLU A 370 23.55 14.88 22.35
C GLU A 370 22.19 14.25 22.01
N ILE A 371 21.37 14.92 21.19
CA ILE A 371 20.10 14.37 20.71
C ILE A 371 20.35 13.15 19.82
N LYS A 372 21.31 13.26 18.90
CA LYS A 372 21.62 12.18 17.95
C LYS A 372 22.22 10.95 18.63
N GLU A 373 22.95 11.11 19.72
CA GLU A 373 23.54 10.00 20.48
C GLU A 373 22.55 9.36 21.45
N ALA A 374 21.65 10.14 22.06
CA ALA A 374 20.72 9.64 23.06
C ALA A 374 19.51 8.92 22.47
N LEU A 375 18.97 9.38 21.33
CA LEU A 375 17.71 8.86 20.81
C LEU A 375 17.88 7.56 20.01
N PRO A 376 16.99 6.56 20.19
CA PRO A 376 17.03 5.33 19.43
C PRO A 376 16.46 5.52 18.02
N THR A 377 16.97 4.74 17.08
CA THR A 377 16.35 4.58 15.76
C THR A 377 15.09 3.73 15.87
N CYS A 378 13.93 4.32 15.59
CA CYS A 378 12.64 3.62 15.66
C CYS A 378 11.59 4.23 14.72
N ARG A 379 10.45 3.55 14.64
CA ARG A 379 9.23 4.02 13.96
C ARG A 379 8.05 4.03 14.94
N SER A 380 7.05 4.86 14.68
CA SER A 380 5.81 4.94 15.47
C SER A 380 6.00 5.29 16.96
N ALA A 381 7.09 6.00 17.29
CA ALA A 381 7.20 6.71 18.57
C ALA A 381 6.20 7.86 18.61
N ALA A 382 5.84 8.34 19.79
CA ALA A 382 5.01 9.53 19.94
C ALA A 382 5.85 10.72 20.43
N ILE A 383 5.46 11.91 19.98
CA ILE A 383 6.13 13.17 20.31
C ILE A 383 5.11 14.15 20.84
N GLY A 384 5.40 14.77 21.99
CA GLY A 384 4.69 15.94 22.49
C GLY A 384 5.63 17.13 22.57
N VAL A 385 5.19 18.32 22.15
CA VAL A 385 6.01 19.53 22.20
C VAL A 385 5.32 20.62 23.02
N SER A 386 6.07 21.27 23.90
CA SER A 386 5.64 22.46 24.64
C SER A 386 6.80 23.45 24.75
N GLU A 387 6.58 24.59 25.40
CA GLU A 387 7.66 25.55 25.66
C GLU A 387 8.78 24.97 26.52
N SER A 388 8.48 23.99 27.39
CA SER A 388 9.50 23.35 28.23
C SER A 388 10.39 22.35 27.50
N GLY A 389 10.00 21.93 26.29
CA GLY A 389 10.76 20.95 25.51
C GLY A 389 9.92 19.98 24.68
N ILE A 390 10.61 18.97 24.15
CA ILE A 390 10.03 17.89 23.34
C ILE A 390 10.12 16.59 24.14
N LEU A 391 8.98 15.94 24.37
CA LEU A 391 8.93 14.60 24.96
C LEU A 391 8.81 13.56 23.85
N PHE A 392 9.76 12.64 23.79
CA PHE A 392 9.76 11.45 22.95
C PHE A 392 9.40 10.23 23.79
N GLN A 393 8.52 9.34 23.31
CA GLN A 393 8.25 8.06 23.99
C GLN A 393 7.98 6.91 23.03
N GLY A 394 8.53 5.75 23.40
CA GLY A 394 8.18 4.43 22.89
C GLY A 394 8.57 4.22 21.42
N GLY A 395 7.70 3.52 20.68
CA GLY A 395 7.94 3.18 19.28
C GLY A 395 8.45 1.75 19.09
N LEU A 396 8.79 1.43 17.84
CA LEU A 396 9.26 0.12 17.39
C LEU A 396 10.64 0.27 16.78
N SER A 397 11.65 -0.24 17.48
CA SER A 397 13.03 -0.33 17.00
C SER A 397 13.27 -1.73 16.37
N PRO A 398 14.45 -1.96 15.77
CA PRO A 398 14.86 -3.30 15.36
C PRO A 398 14.90 -4.33 16.50
N SER A 399 15.07 -3.89 17.75
CA SER A 399 15.06 -4.76 18.94
C SER A 399 13.66 -5.04 19.49
N GLY A 400 12.62 -4.39 18.96
CA GLY A 400 11.23 -4.57 19.35
C GLY A 400 10.57 -3.28 19.79
N ARG A 401 9.40 -3.41 20.45
CA ARG A 401 8.70 -2.26 21.03
C ARG A 401 9.48 -1.73 22.22
N SER A 402 9.57 -0.41 22.33
CA SER A 402 10.26 0.27 23.43
C SER A 402 9.30 1.00 24.35
N ASP A 403 9.69 1.15 25.61
CA ASP A 403 9.13 2.07 26.60
C ASP A 403 10.02 3.29 26.86
N SER A 404 11.20 3.38 26.22
CA SER A 404 12.14 4.48 26.41
C SER A 404 11.46 5.84 26.22
N ALA A 405 11.79 6.77 27.11
CA ALA A 405 11.25 8.11 27.10
C ALA A 405 12.36 9.14 27.32
N PHE A 406 12.36 10.20 26.52
CA PHE A 406 13.38 11.24 26.56
C PHE A 406 12.74 12.63 26.55
N LEU A 407 13.25 13.53 27.38
CA LEU A 407 12.89 14.95 27.36
C LEU A 407 14.04 15.76 26.77
N ILE A 408 13.80 16.38 25.62
CA ILE A 408 14.73 17.27 24.94
C ILE A 408 14.38 18.70 25.36
N THR A 409 15.32 19.37 26.01
CA THR A 409 15.14 20.73 26.53
C THR A 409 15.34 21.81 25.46
N GLU A 410 15.00 23.07 25.77
CA GLU A 410 15.29 24.23 24.92
C GLU A 410 16.77 24.34 24.54
N LYS A 411 17.66 23.98 25.45
CA LYS A 411 19.11 23.96 25.23
C LYS A 411 19.60 22.74 24.46
N GLN A 412 18.69 21.93 23.93
CA GLN A 412 18.96 20.68 23.21
C GLN A 412 19.65 19.58 24.04
N ASN A 413 19.67 19.73 25.37
CA ASN A 413 20.08 18.65 26.28
C ASN A 413 19.00 17.57 26.34
N VAL A 414 19.40 16.32 26.50
CA VAL A 414 18.49 15.16 26.58
C VAL A 414 18.51 14.57 27.98
N LYS A 415 17.32 14.44 28.56
CA LYS A 415 17.11 13.73 29.83
C LYS A 415 16.39 12.41 29.57
N ASP A 416 16.98 11.30 30.01
CA ASP A 416 16.27 10.02 30.09
C ASP A 416 15.23 10.09 31.21
N ILE A 417 13.97 9.87 30.84
CA ILE A 417 12.80 9.91 31.71
C ILE A 417 12.01 8.59 31.61
N SER A 418 12.67 7.52 31.14
CA SER A 418 12.10 6.19 31.03
C SER A 418 11.63 5.68 32.40
N SER A 419 10.53 4.94 32.41
CA SER A 419 9.95 4.39 33.63
C SER A 419 9.27 3.07 33.35
N SER A 420 9.47 2.09 34.25
CA SER A 420 8.79 0.80 34.21
C SER A 420 7.26 0.90 34.38
N GLU A 421 6.75 2.04 34.83
CA GLU A 421 5.31 2.34 34.91
C GLU A 421 4.65 2.35 33.52
N VAL A 422 5.39 2.79 32.49
CA VAL A 422 4.89 2.92 31.13
C VAL A 422 5.33 1.71 30.32
N ARG A 423 4.39 0.84 29.95
CA ARG A 423 4.70 -0.34 29.15
C ARG A 423 5.11 -0.01 27.70
N PRO A 424 5.96 -0.85 27.05
CA PRO A 424 6.34 -0.70 25.64
C PRO A 424 5.15 -0.70 24.68
N ARG A 425 5.09 0.27 23.76
CA ARG A 425 3.91 0.49 22.90
C ARG A 425 4.21 1.26 21.62
N VAL A 426 3.28 1.21 20.67
CA VAL A 426 3.27 2.00 19.43
C VAL A 426 1.90 2.64 19.19
N SER A 427 1.84 3.61 18.28
CA SER A 427 0.58 4.25 17.83
C SER A 427 -0.25 4.88 18.97
N HIS A 428 0.43 5.33 20.02
CA HIS A 428 -0.12 6.18 21.08
C HIS A 428 0.12 7.64 20.72
N ALA A 429 -0.50 8.57 21.46
CA ALA A 429 -0.20 9.99 21.35
C ALA A 429 0.45 10.53 22.63
N ILE A 430 1.19 11.62 22.48
CA ILE A 430 1.65 12.46 23.58
C ILE A 430 1.20 13.88 23.26
N ILE A 431 0.54 14.54 24.21
CA ILE A 431 0.10 15.92 24.06
C ILE A 431 0.43 16.73 25.31
N PRO A 432 0.92 17.98 25.18
CA PRO A 432 1.06 18.86 26.33
C PRO A 432 -0.31 19.23 26.91
N VAL A 433 -0.47 19.03 28.22
CA VAL A 433 -1.68 19.46 28.93
C VAL A 433 -1.48 20.86 29.53
N ASN A 434 -0.34 21.10 30.17
CA ASN A 434 0.13 22.38 30.68
C ASN A 434 1.61 22.58 30.32
N ASN A 435 2.19 23.75 30.63
CA ASN A 435 3.61 23.96 30.40
C ASN A 435 4.44 23.03 31.30
N GLY A 436 5.28 22.16 30.72
CA GLY A 436 6.03 21.15 31.47
C GLY A 436 5.35 19.79 31.66
N ASP A 437 4.03 19.69 31.41
CA ASP A 437 3.24 18.50 31.68
C ASP A 437 2.73 17.86 30.38
N TYR A 438 2.94 16.55 30.24
CA TYR A 438 2.61 15.80 29.02
C TYR A 438 1.74 14.61 29.35
N MET A 439 0.66 14.43 28.59
CA MET A 439 -0.22 13.27 28.70
C MET A 439 0.05 12.30 27.56
N LEU A 440 0.44 11.07 27.92
CA LEU A 440 0.49 9.90 27.06
C LEU A 440 -0.87 9.23 27.02
N ILE A 441 -1.36 8.90 25.83
CA ILE A 441 -2.73 8.40 25.63
C ILE A 441 -2.73 7.13 24.78
N GLY A 442 -3.21 6.03 25.35
CA GLY A 442 -3.54 4.79 24.64
C GLY A 442 -2.33 4.08 24.03
N GLY A 443 -2.51 3.61 22.80
CA GLY A 443 -1.54 2.85 22.01
C GLY A 443 -1.87 1.37 21.93
N ARG A 444 -0.92 0.58 21.40
CA ARG A 444 -1.07 -0.87 21.31
C ARG A 444 0.23 -1.62 21.50
N GLU A 445 0.11 -2.86 21.98
CA GLU A 445 1.17 -3.86 21.91
C GLU A 445 1.11 -4.59 20.56
N SER A 446 -0.06 -5.08 20.17
CA SER A 446 -0.32 -5.70 18.87
C SER A 446 -1.65 -5.18 18.32
N PRO A 447 -2.00 -5.42 17.05
CA PRO A 447 -3.29 -4.98 16.51
C PRO A 447 -4.52 -5.47 17.32
N ASN A 448 -4.39 -6.59 18.05
CA ASN A 448 -5.44 -7.13 18.94
C ASN A 448 -5.30 -6.72 20.42
N LYS A 449 -4.25 -5.98 20.78
CA LYS A 449 -3.95 -5.58 22.16
C LYS A 449 -3.82 -4.06 22.23
N ALA A 450 -4.96 -3.40 22.04
CA ALA A 450 -5.09 -1.97 22.26
C ALA A 450 -5.02 -1.64 23.76
N LEU A 451 -4.59 -0.44 24.09
CA LEU A 451 -4.43 0.07 25.46
C LEU A 451 -5.37 1.26 25.67
N ASP A 452 -5.97 1.35 26.85
CA ASP A 452 -6.79 2.48 27.32
C ASP A 452 -6.02 3.39 28.31
N SER A 453 -4.88 2.90 28.82
CA SER A 453 -4.08 3.57 29.83
C SER A 453 -3.66 4.98 29.39
N CYS A 454 -3.82 5.94 30.29
CA CYS A 454 -3.30 7.30 30.16
C CYS A 454 -2.28 7.58 31.27
N TYR A 455 -1.18 8.24 30.93
CA TYR A 455 -0.14 8.61 31.90
C TYR A 455 0.20 10.08 31.76
N LEU A 456 0.35 10.75 32.90
CA LEU A 456 0.84 12.12 32.99
C LEU A 456 2.31 12.10 33.40
N TYR A 457 3.16 12.72 32.59
CA TYR A 457 4.50 13.12 33.00
C TYR A 457 4.41 14.53 33.59
N SER A 458 4.70 14.66 34.89
CA SER A 458 4.69 15.94 35.61
C SER A 458 5.71 15.89 36.74
N ASN A 459 6.35 17.02 37.06
CA ASN A 459 7.34 17.14 38.13
C ASN A 459 8.46 16.08 38.08
N GLY A 460 8.82 15.63 36.88
CA GLY A 460 9.92 14.70 36.66
C GLY A 460 9.58 13.21 36.75
N TYR A 461 8.32 12.83 37.00
CA TYR A 461 7.89 11.44 37.09
C TYR A 461 6.62 11.16 36.30
N TRP A 462 6.43 9.88 35.94
CA TRP A 462 5.21 9.39 35.31
C TRP A 462 4.20 8.96 36.37
N LYS A 463 2.93 9.30 36.16
CA LYS A 463 1.81 8.88 37.00
C LYS A 463 0.64 8.46 36.11
N GLN A 464 0.00 7.35 36.43
CA GLN A 464 -1.24 6.97 35.75
C GLN A 464 -2.37 7.96 36.09
N GLU A 465 -3.09 8.41 35.07
CA GLU A 465 -4.30 9.23 35.17
C GLU A 465 -5.53 8.40 34.74
N ALA A 466 -6.71 9.00 34.74
CA ALA A 466 -7.93 8.31 34.31
C ALA A 466 -7.79 7.76 32.89
N SER A 467 -8.01 6.45 32.75
CA SER A 467 -7.95 5.75 31.46
C SER A 467 -9.04 6.23 30.50
N LEU A 468 -8.82 5.97 29.21
CA LEU A 468 -9.86 6.11 28.21
C LEU A 468 -11.06 5.21 28.55
N PRO A 469 -12.29 5.59 28.19
CA PRO A 469 -13.47 4.75 28.39
C PRO A 469 -13.40 3.40 27.67
N TYR A 470 -12.53 3.28 26.65
CA TYR A 470 -12.24 2.06 25.92
C TYR A 470 -10.82 2.12 25.32
N PRO A 471 -10.18 0.98 25.05
CA PRO A 471 -8.85 0.94 24.44
C PRO A 471 -8.79 1.56 23.06
N ALA A 472 -7.71 2.28 22.75
CA ALA A 472 -7.58 3.05 21.53
C ALA A 472 -6.12 3.23 21.05
N PHE A 473 -5.90 3.19 19.74
CA PHE A 473 -4.61 3.45 19.10
C PHE A 473 -4.80 4.08 17.72
N ARG A 474 -3.72 4.67 17.16
CA ARG A 474 -3.78 5.61 16.02
C ARG A 474 -4.72 6.78 16.31
N VAL A 475 -4.65 7.25 17.55
CA VAL A 475 -5.42 8.40 18.00
C VAL A 475 -4.86 9.68 17.38
N SER A 476 -5.75 10.63 17.14
CA SER A 476 -5.38 11.97 16.68
C SER A 476 -5.85 12.96 17.73
N THR A 477 -4.96 13.84 18.17
CA THR A 477 -5.21 14.74 19.30
C THR A 477 -4.93 16.19 18.95
N THR A 478 -5.68 17.10 19.56
CA THR A 478 -5.40 18.53 19.51
C THR A 478 -5.78 19.19 20.82
N LYS A 479 -5.01 20.20 21.21
CA LYS A 479 -5.36 21.07 22.34
C LYS A 479 -6.27 22.17 21.81
N LEU A 480 -7.25 22.56 22.62
CA LEU A 480 -8.12 23.70 22.34
C LEU A 480 -8.50 24.41 23.62
N ASN A 481 -8.75 25.71 23.51
CA ASN A 481 -9.30 26.52 24.59
C ASN A 481 -10.75 26.85 24.22
N TYR A 482 -11.69 26.43 25.05
CA TYR A 482 -13.12 26.69 24.88
C TYR A 482 -13.66 27.31 26.16
N GLU A 483 -14.37 28.45 26.07
CA GLU A 483 -14.87 29.19 27.24
C GLU A 483 -13.78 29.45 28.31
N ASN A 484 -12.57 29.83 27.90
CA ASN A 484 -11.39 30.06 28.76
C ASN A 484 -10.91 28.82 29.55
N LYS A 485 -11.28 27.61 29.12
CA LYS A 485 -10.80 26.35 29.70
C LYS A 485 -10.03 25.55 28.67
N ALA A 486 -8.93 24.94 29.12
CA ALA A 486 -8.11 24.06 28.29
C ALA A 486 -8.71 22.66 28.23
N TYR A 487 -8.79 22.13 27.02
CA TYR A 487 -9.24 20.77 26.74
C TYR A 487 -8.27 20.07 25.79
N VAL A 488 -8.26 18.75 25.85
CA VAL A 488 -7.69 17.90 24.81
C VAL A 488 -8.83 17.19 24.10
N LEU A 489 -8.97 17.45 22.80
CA LEU A 489 -9.86 16.69 21.93
C LEU A 489 -9.09 15.51 21.34
N LEU A 490 -9.74 14.36 21.31
CA LEU A 490 -9.17 13.11 20.83
C LEU A 490 -10.17 12.40 19.90
N GLN A 491 -9.69 12.08 18.70
CA GLN A 491 -10.28 11.05 17.86
C GLN A 491 -9.65 9.70 18.24
N ALA A 492 -10.46 8.75 18.72
CA ALA A 492 -9.96 7.53 19.36
C ALA A 492 -9.38 6.49 18.40
N GLY A 493 -9.54 6.67 17.08
CA GLY A 493 -8.94 5.78 16.10
C GLY A 493 -9.44 4.34 16.22
N LYS A 494 -8.55 3.35 16.24
CA LYS A 494 -8.91 1.92 16.29
C LYS A 494 -8.92 1.37 17.72
N PRO A 495 -9.71 0.31 17.99
CA PRO A 495 -10.61 -0.39 17.06
C PRO A 495 -12.03 0.19 17.02
N HIS A 496 -12.37 1.06 17.97
CA HIS A 496 -13.76 1.45 18.21
C HIS A 496 -14.21 2.72 17.46
N GLY A 497 -13.27 3.60 17.10
CA GLY A 497 -13.57 4.96 16.63
C GLY A 497 -14.13 5.84 17.75
N GLY A 498 -14.71 6.97 17.37
CA GLY A 498 -15.36 7.89 18.28
C GLY A 498 -14.49 9.06 18.72
N TRP A 499 -15.13 9.96 19.47
CA TRP A 499 -14.57 11.24 19.88
C TRP A 499 -14.68 11.40 21.39
N LEU A 500 -13.58 11.83 22.01
CA LEU A 500 -13.45 12.03 23.44
C LEU A 500 -12.84 13.40 23.72
N ILE A 501 -13.20 13.99 24.84
CA ILE A 501 -12.63 15.24 25.33
C ILE A 501 -12.17 15.07 26.77
N TRP A 502 -10.95 15.51 27.05
CA TRP A 502 -10.38 15.52 28.40
C TRP A 502 -10.49 16.92 29.00
N SER A 503 -10.95 16.97 30.26
CA SER A 503 -11.02 18.18 31.06
C SER A 503 -9.97 18.14 32.16
N GLU A 504 -8.99 19.06 32.11
CA GLU A 504 -7.97 19.21 33.16
C GLU A 504 -8.59 19.46 34.55
N GLN A 505 -9.68 20.24 34.60
CA GLN A 505 -10.35 20.58 35.84
C GLN A 505 -11.02 19.36 36.50
N ALA A 506 -11.63 18.50 35.68
CA ALA A 506 -12.36 17.34 36.16
C ALA A 506 -11.52 16.05 36.19
N LYS A 507 -10.33 16.08 35.57
CA LYS A 507 -9.43 14.94 35.39
C LYS A 507 -10.13 13.68 34.85
N GLN A 508 -10.98 13.88 33.85
CA GLN A 508 -11.77 12.81 33.26
C GLN A 508 -11.98 13.01 31.76
N TRP A 509 -12.18 11.89 31.08
CA TRP A 509 -12.65 11.83 29.71
C TRP A 509 -14.17 11.91 29.64
N SER A 510 -14.69 12.55 28.61
CA SER A 510 -16.11 12.61 28.29
C SER A 510 -16.33 12.36 26.81
N GLN A 511 -17.48 11.77 26.45
CA GLN A 511 -17.81 11.52 25.06
C GLN A 511 -18.21 12.81 24.35
N VAL A 512 -17.75 12.96 23.11
CA VAL A 512 -18.14 14.04 22.20
C VAL A 512 -19.00 13.45 21.10
N ARG A 513 -20.13 14.08 20.80
CA ARG A 513 -21.00 13.66 19.70
C ARG A 513 -20.42 14.15 18.37
N CYS A 514 -20.49 13.28 17.36
CA CYS A 514 -20.13 13.59 15.98
C CYS A 514 -21.28 13.10 15.11
N SER A 515 -21.88 14.02 14.37
CA SER A 515 -23.02 13.74 13.48
C SER A 515 -22.60 13.33 12.07
N GLU A 516 -21.35 13.60 11.67
CA GLU A 516 -20.81 13.25 10.35
C GLU A 516 -20.46 11.75 10.28
N PRO A 517 -21.21 10.93 9.49
CA PRO A 517 -21.03 9.49 9.48
C PRO A 517 -19.61 9.03 9.12
N ALA A 518 -18.96 9.70 8.16
CA ALA A 518 -17.60 9.36 7.72
C ALA A 518 -16.56 9.57 8.84
N LEU A 519 -16.81 10.52 9.74
CA LEU A 519 -15.88 10.91 10.81
C LEU A 519 -16.25 10.34 12.18
N SER A 520 -17.44 9.76 12.32
CA SER A 520 -17.91 9.16 13.58
C SER A 520 -16.97 8.07 14.13
N LYS A 521 -16.34 7.32 13.22
CA LYS A 521 -15.44 6.19 13.52
C LYS A 521 -14.22 6.14 12.59
N SER A 522 -13.70 7.30 12.21
CA SER A 522 -12.47 7.38 11.43
C SER A 522 -11.21 7.33 12.29
N TRP A 523 -10.08 7.06 11.64
CA TRP A 523 -8.79 6.91 12.29
C TRP A 523 -7.64 7.38 11.41
N GLY A 524 -6.52 7.74 12.03
CA GLY A 524 -5.31 8.19 11.34
C GLY A 524 -5.46 9.53 10.62
N SER A 525 -6.45 10.34 11.02
CA SER A 525 -6.67 11.68 10.49
C SER A 525 -5.63 12.66 11.03
N CYS A 526 -5.39 13.73 10.30
CA CYS A 526 -4.63 14.88 10.77
C CYS A 526 -5.60 15.92 11.32
N ILE A 527 -5.45 16.36 12.58
CA ILE A 527 -6.38 17.29 13.24
C ILE A 527 -5.63 18.49 13.83
N HIS A 528 -6.24 19.67 13.74
CA HIS A 528 -5.72 20.91 14.34
C HIS A 528 -6.84 21.87 14.73
N TYR A 529 -6.56 22.74 15.69
CA TYR A 529 -7.45 23.79 16.14
C TYR A 529 -6.77 25.16 16.10
N SER A 530 -7.41 26.13 15.45
CA SER A 530 -6.99 27.53 15.48
C SER A 530 -7.75 28.28 16.55
N SER A 531 -7.04 28.71 17.60
CA SER A 531 -7.63 29.58 18.63
C SER A 531 -7.96 30.96 18.08
N GLU A 532 -7.25 31.43 17.05
CA GLU A 532 -7.53 32.71 16.40
C GLU A 532 -8.87 32.69 15.64
N LEU A 533 -9.15 31.59 14.91
CA LEU A 533 -10.36 31.46 14.10
C LEU A 533 -11.52 30.78 14.84
N GLN A 534 -11.26 30.24 16.04
CA GLN A 534 -12.21 29.47 16.84
C GLN A 534 -12.82 28.29 16.06
N CYS A 535 -12.04 27.69 15.16
CA CYS A 535 -12.39 26.50 14.40
C CYS A 535 -11.15 25.63 14.19
N GLY A 536 -11.38 24.37 13.85
CA GLY A 536 -10.31 23.45 13.50
C GLY A 536 -10.44 22.90 12.08
N ILE A 537 -9.38 22.22 11.65
CA ILE A 537 -9.36 21.42 10.43
C ILE A 537 -9.15 19.96 10.77
N LEU A 538 -9.74 19.09 9.97
CA LEU A 538 -9.46 17.66 9.92
C LEU A 538 -9.27 17.24 8.47
N MET A 539 -8.25 16.44 8.19
CA MET A 539 -8.01 15.92 6.84
C MET A 539 -7.44 14.51 6.87
N GLY A 540 -7.69 13.78 5.78
CA GLY A 540 -7.17 12.43 5.60
C GLY A 540 -7.76 11.43 6.60
N GLY A 541 -7.03 10.34 6.81
CA GLY A 541 -7.47 9.19 7.58
C GLY A 541 -8.30 8.21 6.75
N MET A 542 -8.89 7.25 7.45
CA MET A 542 -9.81 6.29 6.86
C MET A 542 -11.07 6.15 7.71
N ASP A 543 -12.18 5.83 7.06
CA ASP A 543 -13.46 5.59 7.72
C ASP A 543 -13.50 4.23 8.47
N LYS A 544 -14.67 3.89 9.02
CA LYS A 544 -14.87 2.63 9.76
C LYS A 544 -14.72 1.36 8.91
N GLN A 545 -14.82 1.48 7.58
CA GLN A 545 -14.58 0.41 6.62
C GLN A 545 -13.17 0.45 6.04
N ASN A 546 -12.32 1.36 6.53
CA ASN A 546 -10.99 1.64 6.02
C ASN A 546 -10.97 2.20 4.58
N HIS A 547 -12.05 2.85 4.14
CA HIS A 547 -12.01 3.63 2.92
C HIS A 547 -11.25 4.95 3.16
N PRO A 548 -10.44 5.42 2.19
CA PRO A 548 -9.80 6.73 2.26
C PRO A 548 -10.81 7.85 2.49
N ILE A 549 -10.47 8.81 3.34
CA ILE A 549 -11.21 10.07 3.49
C ILE A 549 -10.43 11.14 2.74
N GLU A 550 -11.04 11.67 1.68
CA GLU A 550 -10.38 12.61 0.77
C GLU A 550 -10.68 14.09 1.07
N ASP A 551 -11.74 14.35 1.82
CA ASP A 551 -12.19 15.70 2.12
C ASP A 551 -11.37 16.33 3.26
N VAL A 552 -11.25 17.66 3.18
CA VAL A 552 -10.79 18.50 4.30
C VAL A 552 -12.03 19.10 4.95
N TRP A 553 -12.14 18.95 6.26
CA TRP A 553 -13.28 19.37 7.05
C TRP A 553 -12.89 20.51 7.97
N GLU A 554 -13.64 21.61 7.90
CA GLU A 554 -13.68 22.57 9.01
C GLU A 554 -14.55 21.98 10.11
N TRP A 555 -14.12 22.09 11.36
CA TRP A 555 -14.91 21.64 12.50
C TRP A 555 -15.00 22.70 13.59
N LYS A 556 -16.13 22.68 14.31
CA LYS A 556 -16.39 23.53 15.47
C LYS A 556 -16.89 22.68 16.63
N LEU A 557 -16.43 23.02 17.82
CA LEU A 557 -16.89 22.41 19.05
C LEU A 557 -18.02 23.25 19.64
N GLU A 558 -19.14 22.62 19.95
CA GLU A 558 -20.28 23.25 20.61
C GLU A 558 -20.58 22.53 21.91
N LYS A 559 -20.92 23.31 22.94
CA LYS A 559 -21.30 22.77 24.24
C LYS A 559 -22.81 22.80 24.40
N GLN A 560 -23.40 21.62 24.46
CA GLN A 560 -24.80 21.41 24.80
C GLN A 560 -24.95 21.32 26.33
N LYS A 561 -26.19 21.21 26.83
CA LYS A 561 -26.48 21.21 28.27
C LYS A 561 -25.72 20.11 29.05
N ASP A 562 -25.54 18.95 28.44
CA ASP A 562 -25.03 17.73 29.06
C ASP A 562 -23.83 17.10 28.31
N HIS A 563 -23.47 17.58 27.12
CA HIS A 563 -22.40 17.01 26.31
C HIS A 563 -21.76 18.04 25.37
N PHE A 564 -20.64 17.66 24.76
CA PHE A 564 -20.03 18.39 23.65
C PHE A 564 -20.41 17.75 22.31
N GLU A 565 -20.53 18.55 21.27
CA GLU A 565 -20.81 18.12 19.90
C GLU A 565 -19.83 18.77 18.92
N LEU A 566 -19.45 18.01 17.89
CA LEU A 566 -18.64 18.48 16.77
C LEU A 566 -19.52 18.67 15.54
N GLY A 567 -19.59 19.91 15.06
CA GLY A 567 -20.12 20.23 13.74
C GLY A 567 -19.01 20.21 12.71
N PHE A 568 -19.26 19.59 11.55
CA PHE A 568 -18.30 19.49 10.45
C PHE A 568 -18.85 20.16 9.19
N SER A 569 -17.97 20.77 8.39
CA SER A 569 -18.31 21.35 7.10
C SER A 569 -17.18 21.08 6.10
N PRO A 570 -17.44 20.36 5.00
CA PRO A 570 -16.39 20.01 4.05
C PRO A 570 -15.97 21.25 3.25
N TRP A 571 -14.68 21.33 2.95
CA TRP A 571 -14.17 22.32 2.02
C TRP A 571 -14.46 21.88 0.58
N ASN A 572 -14.91 22.83 -0.25
CA ASN A 572 -15.05 22.59 -1.67
C ASN A 572 -13.65 22.64 -2.34
N LEU A 573 -13.02 21.47 -2.43
CA LEU A 573 -11.69 21.31 -3.02
C LEU A 573 -11.74 20.73 -4.42
N ARG A 574 -10.79 21.16 -5.25
CA ARG A 574 -10.52 20.55 -6.55
C ARG A 574 -10.08 19.09 -6.36
N GLU A 575 -10.37 18.23 -7.34
CA GLU A 575 -10.00 16.81 -7.32
C GLU A 575 -8.50 16.58 -7.12
N ASP A 576 -7.66 17.42 -7.72
CA ASP A 576 -6.21 17.31 -7.64
C ASP A 576 -5.68 17.52 -6.21
N LEU A 577 -6.35 18.37 -5.44
CA LEU A 577 -6.08 18.58 -4.02
C LEU A 577 -6.62 17.44 -3.17
N LYS A 578 -7.81 16.92 -3.46
CA LYS A 578 -8.35 15.73 -2.75
C LYS A 578 -7.41 14.52 -2.90
N VAL A 579 -6.87 14.30 -4.08
CA VAL A 579 -5.84 13.26 -4.34
C VAL A 579 -4.57 13.50 -3.52
N LEU A 580 -4.10 14.76 -3.44
CA LEU A 580 -2.89 15.14 -2.72
C LEU A 580 -3.04 15.02 -1.19
N LEU A 581 -4.23 15.31 -0.66
CA LEU A 581 -4.51 15.45 0.76
C LEU A 581 -5.06 14.17 1.40
N ALA A 582 -5.59 13.23 0.61
CA ALA A 582 -6.01 11.92 1.07
C ALA A 582 -4.79 11.12 1.56
N ARG A 583 -4.45 11.29 2.84
CA ARG A 583 -3.29 10.69 3.51
C ARG A 583 -3.69 10.07 4.81
N VAL A 584 -2.99 9.03 5.23
CA VAL A 584 -3.14 8.46 6.57
C VAL A 584 -1.89 8.75 7.41
N ASN A 585 -2.12 9.19 8.65
CA ASN A 585 -1.11 9.55 9.66
C ASN A 585 -0.07 10.56 9.16
N SER A 586 -0.52 11.59 8.44
CA SER A 586 0.32 12.76 8.20
C SER A 586 0.53 13.54 9.51
N ASN A 587 1.68 14.19 9.62
CA ASN A 587 2.01 15.04 10.76
C ASN A 587 1.52 16.46 10.54
N LEU A 588 1.27 17.18 11.63
CA LEU A 588 0.90 18.58 11.63
C LEU A 588 1.83 19.37 12.52
N VAL A 589 2.36 20.47 12.01
CA VAL A 589 3.22 21.38 12.78
C VAL A 589 2.80 22.83 12.57
N THR A 590 2.92 23.65 13.62
CA THR A 590 2.68 25.10 13.54
C THR A 590 3.99 25.83 13.86
N PHE A 591 4.36 26.81 13.04
CA PHE A 591 5.58 27.60 13.27
C PHE A 591 5.23 28.95 13.88
N LYS A 592 6.05 29.41 14.82
CA LYS A 592 5.88 30.71 15.51
C LYS A 592 4.47 30.89 16.09
N ASN A 593 3.86 29.80 16.55
CA ASN A 593 2.48 29.76 17.06
C ASN A 593 1.41 30.28 16.08
N ASN A 594 1.69 30.30 14.78
CA ASN A 594 0.70 30.66 13.78
C ASN A 594 -0.28 29.49 13.58
N SER A 595 -1.42 29.55 14.27
CA SER A 595 -2.45 28.52 14.22
C SER A 595 -3.35 28.60 12.98
N THR A 596 -3.25 29.64 12.16
CA THR A 596 -4.05 29.78 10.93
C THR A 596 -3.38 29.19 9.70
N LYS A 597 -2.07 28.91 9.79
CA LYS A 597 -1.26 28.35 8.69
C LYS A 597 -0.45 27.12 9.12
N PRO A 598 -1.10 26.01 9.55
CA PRO A 598 -0.41 24.77 9.85
C PRO A 598 0.29 24.19 8.61
N VAL A 599 1.40 23.50 8.84
CA VAL A 599 2.13 22.74 7.82
C VAL A 599 1.88 21.26 8.05
N ILE A 600 1.46 20.57 6.98
CA ILE A 600 1.24 19.13 6.98
C ILE A 600 2.46 18.47 6.37
N ILE A 601 2.93 17.37 6.97
CA ILE A 601 4.19 16.70 6.60
C ILE A 601 4.00 15.19 6.57
N GLY A 602 4.39 14.57 5.44
CA GLY A 602 4.41 13.12 5.27
C GLY A 602 3.03 12.48 5.30
N GLY A 603 2.96 11.30 5.87
CA GLY A 603 1.81 10.39 5.80
C GLY A 603 1.82 9.57 4.50
N ALA A 604 1.16 8.43 4.50
CA ALA A 604 1.03 7.61 3.29
C ALA A 604 -0.15 8.13 2.45
N GLY A 605 0.11 8.49 1.18
CA GLY A 605 -0.94 8.84 0.23
C GLY A 605 -1.84 7.64 -0.07
N LEU A 606 -3.15 7.87 -0.14
CA LEU A 606 -4.16 6.81 -0.28
C LEU A 606 -4.64 6.60 -1.71
N PHE A 607 -4.35 7.56 -2.60
CA PHE A 607 -4.68 7.44 -4.02
C PHE A 607 -3.46 7.43 -4.93
N LYS A 608 -2.30 7.91 -4.47
CA LYS A 608 -1.06 7.93 -5.26
C LYS A 608 0.17 7.85 -4.37
N THR A 609 1.31 7.45 -4.95
CA THR A 609 2.60 7.60 -4.30
C THR A 609 3.02 9.06 -4.27
N MET A 610 3.41 9.51 -3.08
CA MET A 610 3.85 10.88 -2.85
C MET A 610 5.26 11.10 -3.40
N ARG A 611 5.42 12.17 -4.18
CA ARG A 611 6.75 12.65 -4.60
C ARG A 611 7.38 13.49 -3.50
N TRP A 612 8.69 13.67 -3.54
CA TRP A 612 9.41 14.40 -2.48
C TRP A 612 8.91 15.85 -2.36
N GLU A 613 8.66 16.50 -3.50
CA GLU A 613 8.12 17.86 -3.58
C GLU A 613 6.66 17.99 -3.10
N GLU A 614 5.99 16.87 -2.82
CA GLU A 614 4.61 16.80 -2.33
C GLU A 614 4.56 16.41 -0.84
N GLU A 615 5.68 16.10 -0.21
CA GLU A 615 5.72 15.61 1.17
C GLU A 615 5.24 16.65 2.19
N ALA A 616 5.43 17.95 1.92
CA ALA A 616 5.03 19.03 2.81
C ALA A 616 4.22 20.13 2.10
N PHE A 617 3.20 20.64 2.79
CA PHE A 617 2.40 21.77 2.31
C PHE A 617 1.83 22.57 3.48
N VAL A 618 1.63 23.86 3.27
CA VAL A 618 0.93 24.74 4.20
C VAL A 618 -0.54 24.82 3.81
N ILE A 619 -1.42 24.72 4.80
CA ILE A 619 -2.86 25.01 4.64
C ILE A 619 -3.11 26.38 5.24
N ASN A 620 -3.60 27.33 4.46
CA ASN A 620 -4.12 28.58 4.99
C ASN A 620 -5.61 28.44 5.31
N MET A 621 -5.95 28.42 6.60
CA MET A 621 -7.33 28.24 7.06
C MET A 621 -8.24 29.44 6.76
N VAL A 622 -7.69 30.61 6.44
CA VAL A 622 -8.46 31.84 6.20
C VAL A 622 -9.03 31.89 4.79
N ASP A 623 -8.16 31.69 3.79
CA ASP A 623 -8.52 31.77 2.36
C ASP A 623 -8.59 30.38 1.68
N ARG A 624 -8.34 29.31 2.46
CA ARG A 624 -8.38 27.90 2.03
C ARG A 624 -7.37 27.58 0.93
N GLN A 625 -6.29 28.36 0.83
CA GLN A 625 -5.20 28.08 -0.08
C GLN A 625 -4.28 26.97 0.46
N ILE A 626 -3.74 26.17 -0.45
CA ILE A 626 -2.84 25.06 -0.16
C ILE A 626 -1.59 25.24 -1.02
N GLU A 627 -0.43 25.32 -0.37
CA GLU A 627 0.84 25.57 -1.07
C GLU A 627 1.91 24.58 -0.62
N ASN A 628 2.59 23.94 -1.58
CA ASN A 628 3.67 23.02 -1.29
C ASN A 628 4.86 23.77 -0.69
N VAL A 629 5.44 23.19 0.35
CA VAL A 629 6.66 23.69 1.00
C VAL A 629 7.81 22.84 0.51
N CYS A 630 8.81 23.45 -0.13
CA CYS A 630 9.98 22.70 -0.57
C CYS A 630 10.80 22.25 0.64
N LEU A 631 10.97 20.94 0.76
CA LEU A 631 11.91 20.29 1.67
C LEU A 631 13.22 20.04 0.92
N GLU A 632 14.35 20.45 1.49
CA GLU A 632 15.66 20.08 0.97
C GLU A 632 15.85 18.56 1.07
N GLU A 633 16.12 17.91 -0.07
CA GLU A 633 16.32 16.46 -0.11
C GLU A 633 17.71 16.10 0.42
N SER A 634 17.76 15.21 1.41
CA SER A 634 19.04 14.65 1.88
C SER A 634 19.59 13.61 0.88
N VAL A 635 20.90 13.33 0.95
CA VAL A 635 21.58 12.34 0.08
C VAL A 635 20.87 10.97 0.08
N SER A 636 20.29 10.57 1.22
CA SER A 636 19.42 9.40 1.31
C SER A 636 18.01 9.86 1.68
N ARG A 637 17.13 10.01 0.67
CA ARG A 637 15.71 10.33 0.85
C ARG A 637 15.10 9.56 2.02
N GLN A 638 14.55 10.29 2.97
CA GLN A 638 13.86 9.76 4.14
C GLN A 638 12.46 9.26 3.75
N VAL A 639 11.89 8.39 4.57
CA VAL A 639 10.47 8.01 4.48
C VAL A 639 9.69 8.74 5.56
N LEU A 640 8.73 9.58 5.18
CA LEU A 640 7.93 10.37 6.13
C LEU A 640 6.63 9.65 6.53
N VAL A 641 6.74 8.35 6.79
CA VAL A 641 5.67 7.52 7.35
C VAL A 641 6.13 6.87 8.64
N SER A 642 5.21 6.71 9.59
CA SER A 642 5.54 6.25 10.95
C SER A 642 6.64 7.09 11.63
N CYS A 643 6.83 8.33 11.20
CA CYS A 643 7.62 9.34 11.88
C CYS A 643 6.71 10.28 12.67
N GLN A 644 7.28 11.09 13.53
CA GLN A 644 6.60 12.21 14.18
C GLN A 644 7.33 13.50 13.90
N CYS A 645 6.59 14.57 13.60
CA CYS A 645 7.16 15.88 13.34
C CYS A 645 6.72 16.87 14.41
N CYS A 646 7.63 17.72 14.87
CA CYS A 646 7.27 18.88 15.70
C CYS A 646 8.16 20.08 15.39
N SER A 647 7.63 21.28 15.64
CA SER A 647 8.37 22.53 15.58
C SER A 647 8.85 22.90 16.97
N PHE A 648 10.11 23.30 17.09
CA PHE A 648 10.67 23.79 18.35
C PHE A 648 11.72 24.87 18.06
N GLY A 649 11.46 26.10 18.51
CA GLY A 649 12.15 27.29 18.01
C GLY A 649 11.86 27.51 16.52
N ASN A 650 12.92 27.73 15.72
CA ASN A 650 12.84 27.86 14.25
C ASN A 650 13.09 26.53 13.51
N LEU A 651 13.18 25.43 14.27
CA LEU A 651 13.54 24.13 13.76
C LEU A 651 12.31 23.22 13.65
N LEU A 652 12.24 22.47 12.56
CA LEU A 652 11.38 21.32 12.39
C LEU A 652 12.19 20.08 12.72
N TYR A 653 11.77 19.30 13.71
CA TYR A 653 12.31 17.99 13.99
C TYR A 653 11.44 16.92 13.37
N VAL A 654 12.09 15.94 12.74
CA VAL A 654 11.47 14.72 12.22
C VAL A 654 12.09 13.56 12.97
N PHE A 655 11.32 12.95 13.88
CA PHE A 655 11.75 11.84 14.71
C PHE A 655 11.40 10.50 14.05
N GLY A 656 12.43 9.68 13.86
CA GLY A 656 12.34 8.34 13.33
C GLY A 656 11.66 8.26 11.96
N GLY A 657 10.90 7.20 11.79
CA GLY A 657 10.22 6.88 10.54
C GLY A 657 10.81 5.64 9.88
N GLY A 658 9.97 4.95 9.12
CA GLY A 658 10.36 3.69 8.52
C GLY A 658 9.15 2.91 8.03
N CYS A 659 9.41 1.94 7.17
CA CYS A 659 8.41 1.02 6.66
C CYS A 659 9.01 -0.36 6.43
N VAL A 660 8.23 -1.41 6.68
CA VAL A 660 8.50 -2.72 6.12
C VAL A 660 8.07 -2.68 4.66
N CYS A 661 9.04 -2.80 3.75
CA CYS A 661 8.83 -2.74 2.32
C CYS A 661 8.35 -4.12 1.81
N PHE A 662 7.17 -4.54 2.26
CA PHE A 662 6.57 -5.83 1.91
C PHE A 662 7.49 -7.00 2.30
N SER A 663 7.64 -8.01 1.44
CA SER A 663 8.57 -9.13 1.66
C SER A 663 10.03 -8.81 1.32
N PHE A 664 10.36 -7.57 0.91
CA PHE A 664 11.69 -7.22 0.39
C PHE A 664 12.71 -6.89 1.48
N GLY A 665 12.24 -6.37 2.62
CA GLY A 665 13.07 -5.91 3.72
C GLY A 665 12.47 -4.67 4.40
N SER A 666 13.22 -4.06 5.31
CA SER A 666 12.80 -2.84 6.00
C SER A 666 13.64 -1.65 5.57
N PHE A 667 13.01 -0.48 5.50
CA PHE A 667 13.68 0.82 5.47
C PHE A 667 13.42 1.54 6.78
N ILE A 668 14.46 2.06 7.42
CA ILE A 668 14.33 2.84 8.65
C ILE A 668 15.16 4.10 8.46
N ASN A 669 14.59 5.25 8.80
CA ASN A 669 15.30 6.53 8.80
C ASN A 669 16.40 6.53 9.86
N GLU A 670 17.28 7.53 9.85
CA GLU A 670 18.06 7.82 11.05
C GLU A 670 17.11 8.26 12.18
N ASN A 671 17.59 8.19 13.42
CA ASN A 671 16.80 8.45 14.62
C ASN A 671 16.11 9.83 14.63
N VAL A 672 16.77 10.87 14.15
CA VAL A 672 16.20 12.22 14.07
C VAL A 672 16.86 13.05 12.96
N HIS A 673 16.05 13.86 12.30
CA HIS A 673 16.49 14.85 11.33
C HIS A 673 15.90 16.21 11.65
N CYS A 674 16.55 17.28 11.18
CA CYS A 674 16.12 18.64 11.44
C CYS A 674 16.14 19.50 10.18
N PHE A 675 15.14 20.37 10.04
CA PHE A 675 15.09 21.39 9.01
C PHE A 675 14.94 22.76 9.64
N GLU A 676 15.65 23.75 9.11
CA GLU A 676 15.47 25.16 9.44
C GLU A 676 14.47 25.79 8.45
N ILE A 677 13.46 26.47 9.00
CA ILE A 677 12.48 27.17 8.18
C ILE A 677 13.02 28.55 7.75
N SER A 678 12.90 28.85 6.47
CA SER A 678 13.21 30.16 5.90
C SER A 678 12.07 30.65 5.00
N GLU A 679 11.90 31.97 4.92
CA GLU A 679 10.98 32.64 3.99
C GLU A 679 11.82 33.38 2.95
N GLN A 680 11.51 33.19 1.65
CA GLN A 680 12.12 33.91 0.54
C GLN A 680 11.29 35.11 0.09
#